data_AF-A0A956I2S3-F1
#
_entry.id   AF-A0A956I2S3-F1
#
_cell.length_a   1.000
_cell.length_b   1.000
_cell.length_c   1.000
_cell.angle_alpha   90.00
_cell.angle_beta   90.00
_cell.angle_gamma   90.00
#
_symmetry.space_group_name_H-M   'P 1'
#
loop_
_entity.id
_entity.type
_entity.pdbx_description
1 polymer ?
#
loop_
_entity_poly.entity_id
_entity_poly.type
_entity_poly.pdbx_seq_one_letter_code
_entity_poly.pdbx_strand_id
1 'polypeptide(L)'
;MGHVDLYFDPRRTDLSRSPPGSAEEQGAVVLVRHRDDAYCLLHGHRPDGSDEGCALVSVTPLHELRPSAFETATRPGARGRIGYEQRRFELPDPESFALPNQFSSYDANAYLLFRSGPAAAASPDASYQLIDVVQPRRQASVHPLGGRFIEMFADAFAVDPRNPGRPAVAALGLPYDLVPPLEHELISDSDGFEDSFRTYIDNASSAASSAAGQLESARQFELDEVLDGRADVALLAEADVAETETITEACGTATGCDLGRRETVALSEIYVAGEALVPAPAPEEIPGFVTLRTDGDVALHLDYGDHPLHDLSSTPDVDTTCSEHLANFNTAFSLRFRNKHDWDEYTRSYLSAGLGCARYLLLLAAHDAELHDVPEVVLDELAAGGAGEFRESSGEVRDALIAMFANIIELRDALREFDSLYTAALAQVDNGARQIDILTPSGEESFLCHLGQALALASAAIAAAVATVVTFGTAAAAIAVAVVAVVAAAAAGGVAWAAAECEGDTRPAEAEARSTFANAVIAMENLRGVLDRVKLAAGNIAIGDSRIDRLQRSVEIAAQRRAIRARVAATNSLTDLPEWHALQSYRVQRARRALFRAQQYGFIARRSVEYRFGLDMPMMTGSEPFADPPSTWVNDLFVLDTASSADETTGGTDHVNTSAEAIADWVQQLDDFVRGYPFARRFRDGTDTQMLRVENLGLDTRTAAENAPLYARMMFKCRDAPGLLPAGQSPPGPSDAWPIGEPCVELGGVEYAELPFAMPSQLSGYTAQRLAAGSYNYRHEDVAFNIVGSAVVDCRRAVRPWECYGDGNIEYGLRQDGLVFIENHDREVHSFMAEPGVILEGRALAAERYLTNPLSDVDRTLISPFERRELWGRPLAGSYVLRIYGRPEINWRYIESIQMLLHYRYWTRQE
;
A
#
# COMPACT_ATOMS: atom_id res chain seq x y z
N MET A 1 -36.46 23.91 9.51
CA MET A 1 -35.68 22.74 9.06
C MET A 1 -34.22 23.03 9.36
N GLY A 2 -33.67 22.44 10.42
CA GLY A 2 -32.26 22.58 10.78
C GLY A 2 -31.45 21.43 10.19
N HIS A 3 -30.30 21.72 9.60
CA HIS A 3 -29.32 20.71 9.22
C HIS A 3 -28.31 20.54 10.35
N VAL A 4 -27.98 19.31 10.73
CA VAL A 4 -26.98 19.00 11.75
C VAL A 4 -25.89 18.15 11.13
N ASP A 5 -24.65 18.66 11.16
CA ASP A 5 -23.46 17.92 10.76
C ASP A 5 -22.83 17.30 12.03
N LEU A 6 -22.79 15.97 12.12
CA LEU A 6 -22.23 15.25 13.27
C LEU A 6 -20.76 14.91 13.01
N TYR A 7 -19.86 15.36 13.91
CA TYR A 7 -18.43 15.08 13.89
C TYR A 7 -18.02 14.20 15.07
N PHE A 8 -17.20 13.17 14.82
CA PHE A 8 -16.57 12.35 15.85
C PHE A 8 -15.06 12.29 15.61
N ASP A 9 -14.25 12.83 16.54
CA ASP A 9 -12.79 12.77 16.51
C ASP A 9 -12.25 11.81 17.58
N PRO A 10 -11.72 10.63 17.20
CA PRO A 10 -11.20 9.65 18.14
C PRO A 10 -9.72 9.85 18.54
N ARG A 11 -9.08 10.98 18.21
CA ARG A 11 -7.65 11.24 18.55
C ARG A 11 -7.43 12.01 19.86
N ARG A 12 -8.46 12.55 20.53
CA ARG A 12 -8.32 13.20 21.84
C ARG A 12 -8.70 12.25 22.98
N THR A 13 -7.71 11.51 23.50
CA THR A 13 -7.87 10.69 24.73
C THR A 13 -7.29 11.35 25.98
N ASP A 14 -6.88 12.62 25.91
CA ASP A 14 -6.44 13.39 27.07
C ASP A 14 -7.21 14.72 27.16
N LEU A 15 -8.11 14.81 28.14
CA LEU A 15 -8.96 15.97 28.41
C LEU A 15 -8.27 17.03 29.30
N SER A 16 -6.97 16.89 29.63
CA SER A 16 -6.34 17.74 30.65
C SER A 16 -5.68 19.03 30.14
N ARG A 17 -5.44 19.20 28.83
CA ARG A 17 -4.84 20.43 28.28
C ARG A 17 -5.39 20.79 26.90
N SER A 18 -6.34 21.72 26.86
CA SER A 18 -6.70 22.47 25.65
C SER A 18 -6.75 23.98 25.97
N PRO A 19 -6.45 24.87 25.00
CA PRO A 19 -6.43 26.31 25.22
C PRO A 19 -7.87 26.83 25.45
N PRO A 20 -8.05 27.92 26.20
CA PRO A 20 -9.37 28.49 26.45
C PRO A 20 -9.92 29.10 25.16
N GLY A 21 -10.99 28.52 24.59
CA GLY A 21 -11.75 29.22 23.54
C GLY A 21 -12.58 28.43 22.52
N SER A 22 -12.66 27.08 22.52
CA SER A 22 -13.40 26.38 21.45
C SER A 22 -14.17 25.12 21.85
N ALA A 23 -14.48 24.91 23.14
CA ALA A 23 -15.06 23.66 23.64
C ALA A 23 -16.57 23.70 23.93
N GLU A 24 -17.29 24.78 23.57
CA GLU A 24 -18.65 25.00 24.10
C GLU A 24 -19.81 24.38 23.31
N GLU A 25 -19.60 23.74 22.16
CA GLU A 25 -20.71 23.21 21.34
C GLU A 25 -20.45 21.82 20.73
N GLN A 26 -20.01 20.84 21.51
CA GLN A 26 -20.06 19.44 21.05
C GLN A 26 -21.24 18.74 21.71
N GLY A 27 -22.35 18.69 20.98
CA GLY A 27 -23.52 17.91 21.40
C GLY A 27 -23.21 16.42 21.46
N ALA A 28 -23.85 15.71 22.39
CA ALA A 28 -23.65 14.28 22.60
C ALA A 28 -24.85 13.49 22.11
N VAL A 29 -24.61 12.40 21.39
CA VAL A 29 -25.67 11.40 21.13
C VAL A 29 -25.92 10.62 22.42
N VAL A 30 -27.18 10.52 22.80
CA VAL A 30 -27.62 9.81 24.00
C VAL A 30 -28.69 8.78 23.66
N LEU A 31 -28.66 7.65 24.36
CA LEU A 31 -29.65 6.58 24.25
C LEU A 31 -30.64 6.66 25.41
N VAL A 32 -31.93 6.60 25.08
CA VAL A 32 -33.03 6.65 26.05
C VAL A 32 -33.92 5.43 25.85
N ARG A 33 -34.08 4.60 26.89
CA ARG A 33 -34.72 3.28 26.77
C ARG A 33 -36.25 3.32 26.85
N HIS A 34 -36.81 4.32 27.51
CA HIS A 34 -38.26 4.45 27.68
C HIS A 34 -38.83 5.58 26.83
N ARG A 35 -40.02 5.33 26.26
CA ARG A 35 -40.77 6.33 25.48
C ARG A 35 -41.07 7.57 26.29
N ASP A 36 -41.55 7.40 27.51
CA ASP A 36 -41.97 8.52 28.37
C ASP A 36 -40.79 9.40 28.75
N ASP A 37 -39.63 8.78 28.94
CA ASP A 37 -38.35 9.45 29.18
C ASP A 37 -37.87 10.25 27.97
N ALA A 38 -37.92 9.65 26.77
CA ALA A 38 -37.55 10.34 25.54
C ALA A 38 -38.50 11.51 25.25
N TYR A 39 -39.79 11.31 25.48
CA TYR A 39 -40.81 12.36 25.35
C TYR A 39 -40.58 13.48 26.37
N CYS A 40 -40.26 13.14 27.62
CA CYS A 40 -39.89 14.11 28.66
C CYS A 40 -38.70 14.99 28.24
N LEU A 41 -37.65 14.38 27.68
CA LEU A 41 -36.45 15.10 27.23
C LEU A 41 -36.71 16.00 26.01
N LEU A 42 -37.61 15.58 25.12
CA LEU A 42 -37.95 16.34 23.91
C LEU A 42 -38.92 17.50 24.20
N HIS A 43 -39.87 17.32 25.12
CA HIS A 43 -40.99 18.25 25.31
C HIS A 43 -41.00 18.94 26.68
N GLY A 44 -40.13 18.55 27.62
CA GLY A 44 -40.06 19.12 28.96
C GLY A 44 -41.17 18.69 29.91
N HIS A 45 -42.06 17.79 29.48
CA HIS A 45 -43.14 17.23 30.29
C HIS A 45 -43.45 15.78 29.85
N ARG A 46 -44.15 15.01 30.70
CA ARG A 46 -44.58 13.64 30.36
C ARG A 46 -45.74 13.63 29.36
N PRO A 47 -45.98 12.50 28.65
CA PRO A 47 -47.09 12.39 27.69
C PRO A 47 -48.49 12.58 28.29
N ASP A 48 -48.64 12.34 29.59
CA ASP A 48 -49.89 12.54 30.34
C ASP A 48 -50.13 13.99 30.77
N GLY A 49 -49.21 14.91 30.45
CA GLY A 49 -49.28 16.32 30.80
C GLY A 49 -48.95 16.62 32.27
N SER A 50 -48.39 15.66 33.02
CA SER A 50 -47.95 15.90 34.39
C SER A 50 -46.65 16.71 34.42
N ASP A 51 -46.63 17.74 35.28
CA ASP A 51 -45.45 18.57 35.60
C ASP A 51 -44.54 17.91 36.66
N GLU A 52 -44.78 16.64 37.03
CA GLU A 52 -43.87 15.89 37.89
C GLU A 52 -42.53 15.74 37.16
N GLY A 53 -41.56 16.58 37.58
CA GLY A 53 -40.39 16.91 36.79
C GLY A 53 -39.67 15.70 36.18
N CYS A 54 -39.21 15.86 34.94
CA CYS A 54 -38.36 14.94 34.18
C CYS A 54 -36.98 14.65 34.83
N ALA A 55 -36.84 14.83 36.15
CA ALA A 55 -35.59 14.89 36.90
C ALA A 55 -34.88 13.52 37.05
N LEU A 56 -35.46 12.43 36.54
CA LEU A 56 -34.92 11.08 36.68
C LEU A 56 -34.91 10.29 35.37
N VAL A 57 -34.65 10.95 34.24
CA VAL A 57 -34.45 10.23 32.98
C VAL A 57 -33.05 9.62 32.95
N SER A 58 -32.96 8.29 32.91
CA SER A 58 -31.71 7.57 32.71
C SER A 58 -31.22 7.75 31.27
N VAL A 59 -30.40 8.77 31.06
CA VAL A 59 -29.76 9.05 29.77
C VAL A 59 -28.37 8.41 29.77
N THR A 60 -28.12 7.46 28.87
CA THR A 60 -26.76 6.92 28.70
C THR A 60 -26.11 7.57 27.48
N PRO A 61 -25.04 8.37 27.65
CA PRO A 61 -24.26 8.85 26.53
C PRO A 61 -23.76 7.68 25.68
N LEU A 62 -23.79 7.80 24.35
CA LEU A 62 -23.44 6.70 23.45
C LEU A 62 -21.99 6.21 23.65
N HIS A 63 -21.08 7.13 24.02
CA HIS A 63 -19.69 6.80 24.33
C HIS A 63 -19.51 6.16 25.72
N GLU A 64 -20.52 6.23 26.58
CA GLU A 64 -20.58 5.58 27.89
C GLU A 64 -21.33 4.24 27.86
N LEU A 65 -21.96 3.87 26.73
CA LEU A 65 -22.48 2.52 26.49
C LEU A 65 -21.31 1.53 26.38
N ARG A 66 -20.73 1.20 27.53
CA ARG A 66 -19.98 -0.03 27.72
C ARG A 66 -21.03 -1.13 27.80
N PRO A 67 -21.04 -2.13 26.91
CA PRO A 67 -21.94 -3.26 27.07
C PRO A 67 -21.61 -3.93 28.40
N SER A 68 -22.43 -3.72 29.42
CA SER A 68 -22.25 -4.29 30.76
C SER A 68 -22.28 -5.82 30.77
N ALA A 69 -22.76 -6.44 29.68
CA ALA A 69 -22.63 -7.87 29.43
C ALA A 69 -21.17 -8.35 29.24
N PHE A 70 -20.20 -7.45 29.06
CA PHE A 70 -18.77 -7.77 29.00
C PHE A 70 -18.02 -7.64 30.33
N GLU A 71 -18.60 -7.02 31.37
CA GLU A 71 -17.89 -6.79 32.64
C GLU A 71 -17.68 -8.06 33.48
N THR A 72 -18.49 -9.11 33.30
CA THR A 72 -18.28 -10.38 34.00
C THR A 72 -17.23 -11.29 33.35
N ALA A 73 -16.68 -10.90 32.19
CA ALA A 73 -15.56 -11.58 31.58
C ALA A 73 -14.72 -10.62 30.74
N THR A 74 -13.82 -9.84 31.34
CA THR A 74 -12.46 -9.58 30.78
C THR A 74 -11.58 -8.66 31.64
N ARG A 75 -10.27 -8.91 31.55
CA ARG A 75 -9.15 -8.05 31.97
C ARG A 75 -9.23 -6.63 31.35
N PRO A 76 -8.56 -5.63 31.96
CA PRO A 76 -8.57 -4.24 31.49
C PRO A 76 -7.81 -4.08 30.16
N GLY A 77 -8.47 -3.61 29.09
CA GLY A 77 -7.73 -3.18 27.87
C GLY A 77 -8.50 -3.07 26.55
N ALA A 78 -9.65 -3.72 26.36
CA ALA A 78 -10.31 -3.74 25.04
C ALA A 78 -11.04 -2.40 24.74
N ARG A 79 -10.53 -1.63 23.77
CA ARG A 79 -11.21 -0.48 23.15
C ARG A 79 -11.47 -0.78 21.67
N GLY A 80 -12.73 -0.97 21.27
CA GLY A 80 -13.12 -1.09 19.86
C GLY A 80 -13.19 0.27 19.14
N ARG A 81 -12.79 0.32 17.86
CA ARG A 81 -12.91 1.49 16.97
C ARG A 81 -13.94 1.21 15.87
N ILE A 82 -14.87 2.13 15.66
CA ILE A 82 -15.84 2.12 14.55
C ILE A 82 -15.30 3.03 13.43
N GLY A 83 -15.34 2.58 12.17
CA GLY A 83 -14.88 3.31 10.99
C GLY A 83 -15.80 4.46 10.57
N TYR A 84 -15.26 5.42 9.82
CA TYR A 84 -15.87 6.71 9.47
C TYR A 84 -16.72 6.65 8.19
N GLU A 85 -17.88 7.33 8.19
CA GLU A 85 -18.55 7.78 6.96
C GLU A 85 -19.24 9.13 7.22
N GLN A 86 -18.97 10.15 6.41
CA GLN A 86 -19.59 11.47 6.52
C GLN A 86 -20.90 11.49 5.73
N ARG A 87 -22.04 11.75 6.39
CA ARG A 87 -23.34 11.85 5.73
C ARG A 87 -24.15 13.02 6.29
N ARG A 88 -24.93 13.63 5.39
CA ARG A 88 -25.81 14.77 5.66
C ARG A 88 -27.24 14.26 5.82
N PHE A 89 -27.95 14.65 6.87
CA PHE A 89 -29.30 14.14 7.16
C PHE A 89 -30.32 15.27 7.30
N GLU A 90 -31.56 14.97 6.92
CA GLU A 90 -32.74 15.78 7.26
C GLU A 90 -33.43 15.15 8.48
N LEU A 91 -33.67 15.96 9.51
CA LEU A 91 -34.31 15.50 10.75
C LEU A 91 -35.83 15.36 10.54
N PRO A 92 -36.47 14.29 11.04
CA PRO A 92 -37.92 14.16 11.02
C PRO A 92 -38.59 15.24 11.89
N ASP A 93 -39.79 15.67 11.49
CA ASP A 93 -40.59 16.67 12.20
C ASP A 93 -41.05 16.11 13.57
N PRO A 94 -40.90 16.84 14.70
CA PRO A 94 -41.37 16.42 16.01
C PRO A 94 -42.84 15.97 16.07
N GLU A 95 -43.71 16.50 15.19
CA GLU A 95 -45.12 16.09 15.10
C GLU A 95 -45.32 14.66 14.58
N SER A 96 -44.29 14.02 14.01
CA SER A 96 -44.32 12.62 13.56
C SER A 96 -44.50 11.60 14.69
N PHE A 97 -44.35 12.01 15.96
CA PHE A 97 -44.72 11.21 17.14
C PHE A 97 -46.24 11.01 17.32
N ALA A 98 -47.08 11.81 16.66
CA ALA A 98 -48.47 12.05 17.08
C ALA A 98 -49.58 11.30 16.30
N LEU A 99 -49.29 10.29 15.49
CA LEU A 99 -50.33 9.44 14.89
C LEU A 99 -50.41 8.06 15.57
N PRO A 100 -51.17 7.90 16.66
CA PRO A 100 -51.52 6.61 17.24
C PRO A 100 -52.62 5.93 16.41
N ASN A 101 -52.36 5.64 15.14
CA ASN A 101 -53.32 4.95 14.30
C ASN A 101 -52.75 3.59 13.86
N GLN A 102 -53.21 2.54 14.57
CA GLN A 102 -53.13 1.11 14.27
C GLN A 102 -51.78 0.36 14.33
N PHE A 103 -50.65 1.03 14.60
CA PHE A 103 -49.40 0.32 14.90
C PHE A 103 -48.82 0.84 16.22
N SER A 104 -48.77 -0.03 17.23
CA SER A 104 -48.42 0.33 18.59
C SER A 104 -46.99 0.88 18.66
N SER A 105 -46.84 2.10 19.18
CA SER A 105 -45.53 2.69 19.52
C SER A 105 -44.96 2.13 20.84
N TYR A 106 -45.56 1.05 21.37
CA TYR A 106 -45.07 0.32 22.55
C TYR A 106 -43.94 -0.67 22.20
N ASP A 107 -43.63 -0.88 20.91
CA ASP A 107 -42.60 -1.83 20.45
C ASP A 107 -41.22 -1.18 20.19
N ALA A 108 -41.03 0.10 20.53
CA ALA A 108 -39.72 0.76 20.46
C ALA A 108 -38.86 0.41 21.68
N ASN A 109 -37.68 -0.16 21.45
CA ASN A 109 -36.77 -0.58 22.54
C ASN A 109 -35.84 0.55 23.00
N ALA A 110 -35.57 1.52 22.14
CA ALA A 110 -34.75 2.70 22.48
C ALA A 110 -34.95 3.87 21.51
N TYR A 111 -34.65 5.07 21.98
CA TYR A 111 -34.63 6.33 21.25
C TYR A 111 -33.23 6.91 21.27
N LEU A 112 -32.73 7.36 20.12
CA LEU A 112 -31.46 8.06 19.98
C LEU A 112 -31.72 9.55 19.90
N LEU A 113 -31.22 10.31 20.87
CA LEU A 113 -31.38 11.76 20.91
C LEU A 113 -30.02 12.45 20.76
N PHE A 114 -29.96 13.55 20.01
CA PHE A 114 -28.83 14.46 20.00
C PHE A 114 -29.06 15.52 21.06
N ARG A 115 -28.16 15.62 22.03
CA ARG A 115 -28.21 16.63 23.08
C ARG A 115 -27.38 17.84 22.68
N SER A 116 -28.01 18.98 22.41
CA SER A 116 -27.36 20.27 22.24
C SER A 116 -27.33 21.05 23.57
N GLY A 117 -26.13 21.35 24.07
CA GLY A 117 -25.89 22.06 25.33
C GLY A 117 -24.70 21.51 26.13
N PRO A 118 -24.31 22.16 27.23
CA PRO A 118 -23.15 21.77 28.03
C PRO A 118 -23.28 20.34 28.58
N ALA A 119 -22.20 19.56 28.50
CA ALA A 119 -22.17 18.12 28.78
C ALA A 119 -22.57 17.73 30.22
N ALA A 120 -22.59 18.67 31.17
CA ALA A 120 -22.99 18.42 32.56
C ALA A 120 -24.38 17.76 32.62
N ALA A 121 -24.46 16.53 33.12
CA ALA A 121 -25.70 15.77 33.21
C ALA A 121 -26.77 16.57 33.97
N ALA A 122 -27.95 16.71 33.36
CA ALA A 122 -29.14 17.38 33.91
C ALA A 122 -29.14 18.92 33.96
N SER A 123 -28.45 19.62 33.04
CA SER A 123 -28.77 21.04 32.83
C SER A 123 -30.19 21.17 32.24
N PRO A 124 -31.11 21.95 32.83
CA PRO A 124 -32.45 22.19 32.29
C PRO A 124 -32.43 22.93 30.95
N ASP A 125 -31.28 23.51 30.57
CA ASP A 125 -31.09 24.23 29.31
C ASP A 125 -30.64 23.33 28.16
N ALA A 126 -30.46 22.02 28.38
CA ALA A 126 -30.12 21.10 27.31
C ALA A 126 -31.33 20.85 26.41
N SER A 127 -31.17 21.11 25.12
CA SER A 127 -32.15 20.73 24.11
C SER A 127 -31.83 19.35 23.56
N TYR A 128 -32.86 18.53 23.37
CA TYR A 128 -32.72 17.21 22.77
C TYR A 128 -33.43 17.22 21.41
N GLN A 129 -32.81 16.60 20.40
CA GLN A 129 -33.40 16.37 19.10
C GLN A 129 -33.46 14.87 18.84
N LEU A 130 -34.61 14.34 18.45
CA LEU A 130 -34.71 12.94 18.06
C LEU A 130 -33.91 12.72 16.79
N ILE A 131 -32.94 11.81 16.86
CA ILE A 131 -32.18 11.34 15.70
C ILE A 131 -32.87 10.12 15.10
N ASP A 132 -33.27 9.15 15.93
CA ASP A 132 -33.80 7.86 15.47
C ASP A 132 -34.63 7.11 16.55
N VAL A 133 -35.48 6.18 16.10
CA VAL A 133 -36.28 5.27 16.93
C VAL A 133 -35.92 3.83 16.61
N VAL A 134 -35.32 3.11 17.55
CA VAL A 134 -34.83 1.73 17.34
C VAL A 134 -35.96 0.72 17.53
N GLN A 135 -36.31 -0.01 16.46
CA GLN A 135 -37.33 -1.07 16.48
C GLN A 135 -36.71 -2.42 16.04
N PRO A 136 -36.72 -3.46 16.89
CA PRO A 136 -35.91 -4.67 16.68
C PRO A 136 -36.47 -5.69 15.67
N ARG A 137 -37.66 -5.49 15.07
CA ARG A 137 -38.37 -6.59 14.39
C ARG A 137 -39.12 -6.25 13.10
N ARG A 138 -38.80 -5.15 12.42
CA ARG A 138 -39.39 -4.87 11.09
C ARG A 138 -38.33 -4.83 10.00
N GLN A 139 -38.46 -5.78 9.07
CA GLN A 139 -37.68 -5.84 7.84
C GLN A 139 -37.73 -4.47 7.13
N ALA A 140 -36.54 -3.92 6.83
CA ALA A 140 -36.32 -2.76 5.98
C ALA A 140 -36.86 -1.40 6.48
N SER A 141 -36.79 -1.11 7.78
CA SER A 141 -36.82 0.28 8.24
C SER A 141 -35.52 0.98 7.83
N VAL A 142 -35.58 1.92 6.87
CA VAL A 142 -34.41 2.73 6.49
C VAL A 142 -34.13 3.71 7.62
N HIS A 143 -33.28 3.30 8.55
CA HIS A 143 -32.80 4.17 9.62
C HIS A 143 -31.73 5.14 9.09
N PRO A 144 -31.72 6.42 9.50
CA PRO A 144 -30.71 7.40 9.11
C PRO A 144 -29.27 6.98 9.50
N LEU A 145 -29.09 6.21 10.58
CA LEU A 145 -27.78 5.66 10.98
C LEU A 145 -27.37 4.36 10.24
N GLY A 146 -28.15 3.93 9.25
CA GLY A 146 -27.90 2.73 8.45
C GLY A 146 -28.53 1.48 9.06
N GLY A 147 -29.32 0.75 8.25
CA GLY A 147 -30.10 -0.41 8.71
C GLY A 147 -29.28 -1.50 9.41
N ARG A 148 -28.06 -1.79 8.92
CA ARG A 148 -27.23 -2.88 9.46
C ARG A 148 -26.66 -2.58 10.85
N PHE A 149 -26.38 -1.31 11.17
CA PHE A 149 -25.86 -0.94 12.49
C PHE A 149 -26.94 -1.07 13.57
N ILE A 150 -28.17 -0.69 13.22
CA ILE A 150 -29.33 -0.78 14.10
C ILE A 150 -29.84 -2.20 14.23
N GLU A 151 -29.79 -3.02 13.18
CA GLU A 151 -30.01 -4.47 13.28
C GLU A 151 -29.02 -5.10 14.26
N MET A 152 -27.72 -4.79 14.11
CA MET A 152 -26.68 -5.31 15.01
C MET A 152 -26.87 -4.85 16.46
N PHE A 153 -27.31 -3.60 16.69
CA PHE A 153 -27.64 -3.10 18.02
C PHE A 153 -28.91 -3.75 18.58
N ALA A 154 -29.96 -3.84 17.79
CA ALA A 154 -31.22 -4.47 18.19
C ALA A 154 -31.01 -5.93 18.57
N ASP A 155 -30.18 -6.65 17.83
CA ASP A 155 -29.78 -8.02 18.12
C ASP A 155 -28.93 -8.08 19.39
N ALA A 156 -27.87 -7.27 19.51
CA ALA A 156 -26.99 -7.26 20.68
C ALA A 156 -27.70 -6.94 22.02
N PHE A 157 -28.82 -6.19 21.96
CA PHE A 157 -29.63 -5.84 23.13
C PHE A 157 -30.94 -6.62 23.22
N ALA A 158 -31.27 -7.47 22.24
CA ALA A 158 -32.39 -8.38 22.38
C ALA A 158 -32.09 -9.33 23.54
N VAL A 159 -33.04 -9.45 24.46
CA VAL A 159 -32.96 -10.41 25.57
C VAL A 159 -33.82 -11.62 25.26
N ASP A 160 -33.41 -12.80 25.71
CA ASP A 160 -34.26 -13.99 25.61
C ASP A 160 -35.56 -13.72 26.39
N PRO A 161 -36.75 -13.78 25.75
CA PRO A 161 -38.01 -13.53 26.43
C PRO A 161 -38.31 -14.49 27.60
N ARG A 162 -37.64 -15.65 27.65
CA ARG A 162 -37.76 -16.62 28.74
C ARG A 162 -36.68 -16.45 29.82
N ASN A 163 -35.57 -15.80 29.50
CA ASN A 163 -34.49 -15.49 30.42
C ASN A 163 -33.92 -14.09 30.14
N PRO A 164 -34.53 -13.03 30.74
CA PRO A 164 -34.11 -11.65 30.51
C PRO A 164 -32.65 -11.33 30.87
N GLY A 165 -31.98 -12.21 31.61
CA GLY A 165 -30.56 -12.10 31.95
C GLY A 165 -29.59 -12.62 30.88
N ARG A 166 -30.10 -13.17 29.78
CA ARG A 166 -29.28 -13.67 28.66
C ARG A 166 -29.60 -12.91 27.36
N PRO A 167 -28.59 -12.54 26.55
CA PRO A 167 -28.83 -11.98 25.24
C PRO A 167 -29.51 -13.02 24.33
N ALA A 168 -30.41 -12.57 23.47
CA ALA A 168 -31.17 -13.42 22.55
C ALA A 168 -30.27 -13.99 21.43
N VAL A 169 -29.25 -13.24 21.03
CA VAL A 169 -28.22 -13.69 20.10
C VAL A 169 -26.85 -13.75 20.78
N ALA A 170 -26.05 -14.75 20.41
CA ALA A 170 -24.64 -14.82 20.72
C ALA A 170 -23.86 -13.74 19.93
N ALA A 171 -22.59 -13.50 20.31
CA ALA A 171 -21.71 -12.50 19.67
C ALA A 171 -21.51 -12.69 18.16
N LEU A 172 -21.87 -13.86 17.61
CA LEU A 172 -21.78 -14.20 16.18
C LEU A 172 -23.08 -13.94 15.40
N GLY A 173 -24.07 -13.26 16.02
CA GLY A 173 -25.36 -12.95 15.40
C GLY A 173 -26.27 -14.17 15.22
N LEU A 174 -25.97 -15.27 15.92
CA LEU A 174 -26.77 -16.50 15.93
C LEU A 174 -27.57 -16.58 17.24
N PRO A 175 -28.81 -17.12 17.23
CA PRO A 175 -29.56 -17.33 18.47
C PRO A 175 -28.75 -18.14 19.49
N TYR A 176 -28.79 -17.76 20.77
CA TYR A 176 -28.04 -18.49 21.81
C TYR A 176 -28.55 -19.94 21.97
N ASP A 177 -29.85 -20.12 21.80
CA ASP A 177 -30.55 -21.41 21.86
C ASP A 177 -30.64 -22.11 20.50
N LEU A 178 -29.85 -21.67 19.51
CA LEU A 178 -29.79 -22.29 18.19
C LEU A 178 -29.58 -23.80 18.34
N VAL A 179 -30.53 -24.54 17.80
CA VAL A 179 -30.41 -25.96 17.52
C VAL A 179 -30.24 -26.06 16.02
N PRO A 180 -29.06 -26.51 15.54
CA PRO A 180 -28.84 -26.72 14.13
C PRO A 180 -29.93 -27.63 13.56
N PRO A 181 -30.42 -27.38 12.34
CA PRO A 181 -31.38 -28.29 11.72
C PRO A 181 -30.78 -29.69 11.76
N LEU A 182 -31.57 -30.66 12.21
CA LEU A 182 -31.18 -32.05 12.00
C LEU A 182 -31.21 -32.26 10.50
N GLU A 183 -30.06 -32.57 9.91
CA GLU A 183 -30.00 -32.89 8.50
C GLU A 183 -31.01 -34.03 8.26
N HIS A 184 -32.02 -33.74 7.46
CA HIS A 184 -32.86 -34.74 6.85
C HIS A 184 -32.10 -35.12 5.59
N GLU A 185 -31.79 -36.41 5.36
CA GLU A 185 -31.11 -36.90 4.15
C GLU A 185 -31.87 -36.44 2.87
N LEU A 186 -31.70 -35.20 2.43
CA LEU A 186 -32.18 -34.77 1.11
C LEU A 186 -31.19 -35.24 0.04
N ILE A 187 -29.99 -35.66 0.44
CA ILE A 187 -28.97 -36.31 -0.39
C ILE A 187 -28.34 -37.43 0.43
N SER A 188 -28.91 -38.64 0.37
CA SER A 188 -28.33 -39.84 0.99
C SER A 188 -26.97 -40.14 0.34
N ASP A 189 -25.89 -40.06 1.11
CA ASP A 189 -24.56 -40.51 0.66
C ASP A 189 -24.32 -42.01 0.93
N SER A 190 -25.35 -42.70 1.42
CA SER A 190 -25.41 -44.15 1.60
C SER A 190 -24.46 -44.71 2.68
N ASP A 191 -23.89 -43.88 3.55
CA ASP A 191 -22.90 -44.36 4.53
C ASP A 191 -23.51 -44.98 5.81
N GLY A 192 -24.85 -44.90 5.95
CA GLY A 192 -25.62 -45.60 6.97
C GLY A 192 -25.53 -45.00 8.37
N PHE A 193 -24.87 -43.85 8.54
CA PHE A 193 -24.78 -43.15 9.82
C PHE A 193 -24.71 -41.63 9.63
N GLU A 194 -25.85 -40.99 9.34
CA GLU A 194 -25.93 -39.52 9.32
C GLU A 194 -25.90 -38.93 10.75
N ASP A 195 -24.69 -38.85 11.31
CA ASP A 195 -24.37 -38.05 12.47
C ASP A 195 -24.26 -36.58 12.00
N SER A 196 -25.39 -35.87 11.85
CA SER A 196 -25.44 -34.46 11.41
C SER A 196 -24.47 -33.52 12.14
N PHE A 197 -24.11 -33.84 13.39
CA PHE A 197 -23.10 -33.10 14.14
C PHE A 197 -21.67 -33.24 13.57
N ARG A 198 -21.31 -34.39 12.98
CA ARG A 198 -20.01 -34.59 12.32
C ARG A 198 -19.89 -33.74 11.07
N THR A 199 -20.94 -33.67 10.25
CA THR A 199 -21.00 -32.75 9.11
C THR A 199 -20.73 -31.31 9.55
N TYR A 200 -21.28 -30.88 10.69
CA TYR A 200 -21.00 -29.55 11.22
C TYR A 200 -19.56 -29.37 11.71
N ILE A 201 -18.95 -30.38 12.33
CA ILE A 201 -17.53 -30.37 12.72
C ILE A 201 -16.63 -30.29 11.47
N ASP A 202 -16.91 -31.08 10.43
CA ASP A 202 -16.16 -31.09 9.17
C ASP A 202 -16.28 -29.76 8.43
N ASN A 203 -17.49 -29.16 8.41
CA ASN A 203 -17.72 -27.83 7.88
C ASN A 203 -16.97 -26.75 8.68
N ALA A 204 -16.96 -26.86 10.01
CA ALA A 204 -16.20 -25.95 10.87
C ALA A 204 -14.68 -26.08 10.63
N SER A 205 -14.17 -27.31 10.50
CA SER A 205 -12.77 -27.60 10.20
C SER A 205 -12.35 -27.07 8.83
N SER A 206 -13.19 -27.29 7.80
CA SER A 206 -12.98 -26.78 6.45
C SER A 206 -13.01 -25.25 6.41
N ALA A 207 -13.95 -24.62 7.12
CA ALA A 207 -14.04 -23.16 7.23
C ALA A 207 -12.85 -22.57 7.99
N ALA A 208 -12.40 -23.21 9.07
CA ALA A 208 -11.21 -22.82 9.83
C ALA A 208 -9.95 -22.87 8.96
N SER A 209 -9.76 -23.97 8.21
CA SER A 209 -8.65 -24.14 7.27
C SER A 209 -8.66 -23.08 6.17
N SER A 210 -9.85 -22.75 5.62
CA SER A 210 -10.00 -21.70 4.62
C SER A 210 -9.69 -20.31 5.19
N ALA A 211 -10.12 -20.03 6.42
CA ALA A 211 -9.81 -18.78 7.12
C ALA A 211 -8.30 -18.66 7.39
N ALA A 212 -7.65 -19.74 7.81
CA ALA A 212 -6.20 -19.80 8.02
C ALA A 212 -5.43 -19.48 6.74
N GLY A 213 -5.77 -20.14 5.63
CA GLY A 213 -5.14 -19.86 4.34
C GLY A 213 -5.32 -18.41 3.85
N GLN A 214 -6.47 -17.79 4.13
CA GLN A 214 -6.72 -16.39 3.75
C GLN A 214 -6.00 -15.39 4.65
N LEU A 215 -5.91 -15.66 5.96
CA LEU A 215 -5.15 -14.82 6.90
C LEU A 215 -3.66 -14.92 6.64
N GLU A 216 -3.14 -16.13 6.41
CA GLU A 216 -1.72 -16.32 6.08
C GLU A 216 -1.37 -15.65 4.76
N SER A 217 -2.23 -15.76 3.74
CA SER A 217 -2.03 -15.04 2.47
C SER A 217 -2.08 -13.51 2.63
N ALA A 218 -2.93 -12.99 3.52
CA ALA A 218 -2.97 -11.55 3.81
C ALA A 218 -1.71 -11.10 4.57
N ARG A 219 -1.27 -11.89 5.55
CA ARG A 219 -0.06 -11.64 6.34
C ARG A 219 1.20 -11.70 5.50
N GLN A 220 1.38 -12.74 4.68
CA GLN A 220 2.55 -12.85 3.81
C GLN A 220 2.65 -11.64 2.89
N PHE A 221 1.52 -11.14 2.40
CA PHE A 221 1.48 -9.93 1.59
C PHE A 221 1.87 -8.67 2.37
N GLU A 222 1.43 -8.51 3.63
CA GLU A 222 1.89 -7.41 4.50
C GLU A 222 3.39 -7.55 4.86
N LEU A 223 3.90 -8.77 5.02
CA LEU A 223 5.32 -8.99 5.28
C LEU A 223 6.18 -8.67 4.06
N ASP A 224 5.74 -9.09 2.87
CA ASP A 224 6.39 -8.75 1.61
C ASP A 224 6.43 -7.22 1.42
N GLU A 225 5.36 -6.49 1.80
CA GLU A 225 5.32 -5.03 1.82
C GLU A 225 6.38 -4.41 2.75
N VAL A 226 6.49 -4.92 3.98
CA VAL A 226 7.50 -4.43 4.94
C VAL A 226 8.91 -4.72 4.44
N LEU A 227 9.12 -5.86 3.76
CA LEU A 227 10.41 -6.21 3.17
C LEU A 227 10.77 -5.31 1.98
N ASP A 228 9.80 -5.03 1.09
CA ASP A 228 9.97 -4.11 -0.03
C ASP A 228 10.29 -2.69 0.46
N GLY A 229 9.55 -2.20 1.46
CA GLY A 229 9.83 -0.89 2.08
C GLY A 229 11.22 -0.81 2.73
N ARG A 230 11.72 -1.91 3.31
CA ARG A 230 13.11 -1.98 3.82
C ARG A 230 14.15 -1.99 2.70
N ALA A 231 13.85 -2.64 1.57
CA ALA A 231 14.74 -2.66 0.40
C ALA A 231 14.89 -1.24 -0.20
N ASP A 232 13.82 -0.46 -0.24
CA ASP A 232 13.86 0.93 -0.70
C ASP A 232 14.73 1.83 0.21
N VAL A 233 14.63 1.67 1.53
CA VAL A 233 15.52 2.36 2.49
C VAL A 233 16.98 1.97 2.29
N ALA A 234 17.26 0.68 2.04
CA ALA A 234 18.61 0.20 1.77
C ALA A 234 19.17 0.76 0.44
N LEU A 235 18.36 0.82 -0.62
CA LEU A 235 18.73 1.43 -1.90
C LEU A 235 19.05 2.93 -1.77
N LEU A 236 18.34 3.64 -0.90
CA LEU A 236 18.64 5.05 -0.61
C LEU A 236 19.97 5.22 0.11
N ALA A 237 20.26 4.37 1.09
CA ALA A 237 21.55 4.37 1.78
C ALA A 237 22.71 4.03 0.83
N GLU A 238 22.54 3.05 -0.07
CA GLU A 238 23.55 2.71 -1.09
C GLU A 238 23.79 3.86 -2.08
N ALA A 239 22.72 4.56 -2.49
CA ALA A 239 22.85 5.73 -3.35
C ALA A 239 23.60 6.90 -2.69
N ASP A 240 23.42 7.08 -1.37
CA ASP A 240 24.13 8.10 -0.57
C ASP A 240 25.63 7.82 -0.46
N VAL A 241 25.99 6.56 -0.20
CA VAL A 241 27.39 6.12 -0.16
C VAL A 241 28.05 6.30 -1.53
N ALA A 242 27.40 5.89 -2.62
CA ALA A 242 27.96 6.00 -3.97
C ALA A 242 28.20 7.45 -4.43
N GLU A 243 27.31 8.38 -4.06
CA GLU A 243 27.53 9.82 -4.31
C GLU A 243 28.72 10.34 -3.49
N THR A 244 28.77 9.99 -2.19
CA THR A 244 29.83 10.43 -1.29
C THR A 244 31.20 9.93 -1.77
N GLU A 245 31.29 8.67 -2.21
CA GLU A 245 32.51 8.11 -2.80
C GLU A 245 32.92 8.86 -4.07
N THR A 246 31.97 9.15 -4.97
CA THR A 246 32.25 9.89 -6.23
C THR A 246 32.75 11.31 -5.95
N ILE A 247 32.13 12.02 -5.00
CA ILE A 247 32.54 13.37 -4.58
C ILE A 247 33.93 13.33 -3.93
N THR A 248 34.17 12.34 -3.07
CA THR A 248 35.45 12.18 -2.37
C THR A 248 36.58 11.80 -3.35
N GLU A 249 36.31 10.96 -4.35
CA GLU A 249 37.31 10.62 -5.37
C GLU A 249 37.63 11.80 -6.29
N ALA A 250 36.59 12.49 -6.78
CA ALA A 250 36.76 13.61 -7.71
C ALA A 250 37.39 14.84 -7.04
N CYS A 251 36.93 15.21 -5.84
CA CYS A 251 37.22 16.50 -5.21
C CYS A 251 37.77 16.40 -3.78
N GLY A 252 37.76 15.21 -3.18
CA GLY A 252 38.10 14.90 -1.78
C GLY A 252 37.13 15.48 -0.74
N THR A 253 36.54 16.65 -0.96
CA THR A 253 35.46 17.21 -0.14
C THR A 253 34.37 17.82 -1.04
N ALA A 254 33.14 17.90 -0.54
CA ALA A 254 31.99 18.43 -1.30
C ALA A 254 32.16 19.90 -1.73
N THR A 255 32.88 20.71 -0.96
CA THR A 255 33.19 22.11 -1.32
C THR A 255 34.37 22.22 -2.29
N GLY A 256 35.18 21.17 -2.45
CA GLY A 256 36.38 21.19 -3.28
C GLY A 256 36.13 21.15 -4.79
N CYS A 257 34.89 20.90 -5.25
CA CYS A 257 34.54 20.86 -6.67
C CYS A 257 34.16 22.22 -7.26
N ASP A 258 33.74 23.17 -6.42
CA ASP A 258 33.29 24.50 -6.88
C ASP A 258 34.49 25.42 -7.00
N LEU A 259 35.14 25.33 -8.15
CA LEU A 259 36.25 26.20 -8.51
C LEU A 259 35.63 27.39 -9.24
N GLY A 260 35.63 28.57 -8.64
CA GLY A 260 35.33 29.81 -9.36
C GLY A 260 36.19 29.86 -10.63
N ARG A 261 35.58 30.20 -11.77
CA ARG A 261 36.28 30.28 -13.06
C ARG A 261 36.12 31.66 -13.65
N ARG A 262 37.16 32.12 -14.32
CA ARG A 262 37.07 33.25 -15.23
C ARG A 262 36.87 32.73 -16.64
N GLU A 263 35.76 33.14 -17.25
CA GLU A 263 35.34 32.73 -18.59
C GLU A 263 36.42 33.00 -19.64
N THR A 264 37.11 34.14 -19.53
CA THR A 264 38.21 34.54 -20.40
C THR A 264 39.24 35.34 -19.59
N VAL A 265 40.52 35.01 -19.74
CA VAL A 265 41.65 35.74 -19.15
C VAL A 265 42.73 35.89 -20.19
N ALA A 266 43.08 37.13 -20.55
CA ALA A 266 44.22 37.36 -21.43
C ALA A 266 45.52 36.96 -20.73
N LEU A 267 46.50 36.40 -21.43
CA LEU A 267 47.80 36.05 -20.85
C LEU A 267 48.48 37.26 -20.20
N SER A 268 48.22 38.47 -20.71
CA SER A 268 48.68 39.73 -20.12
C SER A 268 48.08 40.05 -18.74
N GLU A 269 46.91 39.52 -18.43
CA GLU A 269 46.23 39.69 -17.15
C GLU A 269 46.65 38.65 -16.11
N ILE A 270 47.39 37.62 -16.54
CA ILE A 270 47.94 36.61 -15.64
C ILE A 270 49.23 37.15 -15.04
N TYR A 271 49.29 37.22 -13.72
CA TYR A 271 50.50 37.61 -13.00
C TYR A 271 51.16 36.39 -12.39
N VAL A 272 52.47 36.29 -12.48
CA VAL A 272 53.26 35.27 -11.78
C VAL A 272 54.27 35.95 -10.87
N ALA A 273 54.08 35.81 -9.55
CA ALA A 273 54.87 36.50 -8.54
C ALA A 273 54.90 38.05 -8.73
N GLY A 274 53.76 38.63 -9.12
CA GLY A 274 53.60 40.07 -9.34
C GLY A 274 54.08 40.61 -10.68
N GLU A 275 54.64 39.76 -11.57
CA GLU A 275 55.02 40.14 -12.93
C GLU A 275 53.99 39.60 -13.93
N ALA A 276 53.61 40.40 -14.93
CA ALA A 276 52.75 39.91 -16.00
C ALA A 276 53.41 38.72 -16.72
N LEU A 277 52.63 37.68 -17.01
CA LEU A 277 53.09 36.46 -17.70
C LEU A 277 53.69 36.81 -19.07
N VAL A 278 53.05 37.74 -19.78
CA VAL A 278 53.53 38.33 -21.03
C VAL A 278 53.49 39.86 -20.92
N PRO A 279 54.64 40.53 -20.73
CA PRO A 279 54.66 41.99 -20.73
C PRO A 279 54.23 42.51 -22.11
N ALA A 280 53.51 43.64 -22.13
CA ALA A 280 53.20 44.32 -23.39
C ALA A 280 54.51 44.67 -24.11
N PRO A 281 54.70 44.26 -25.37
CA PRO A 281 55.91 44.64 -26.09
C PRO A 281 55.92 46.15 -26.28
N ALA A 282 57.01 46.81 -25.88
CA ALA A 282 57.17 48.23 -26.12
C ALA A 282 57.53 48.46 -27.60
N PRO A 283 56.77 49.29 -28.36
CA PRO A 283 57.06 49.56 -29.77
C PRO A 283 58.46 50.15 -30.00
N GLU A 284 58.97 50.87 -29.01
CA GLU A 284 60.30 51.49 -28.98
C GLU A 284 61.45 50.46 -29.00
N GLU A 285 61.17 49.18 -28.73
CA GLU A 285 62.14 48.09 -28.82
C GLU A 285 62.39 47.62 -30.26
N ILE A 286 61.65 48.14 -31.25
CA ILE A 286 61.87 47.86 -32.68
C ILE A 286 62.90 48.86 -33.24
N PRO A 287 64.04 48.40 -33.79
CA PRO A 287 65.00 49.28 -34.47
C PRO A 287 64.34 50.01 -35.66
N GLY A 288 64.45 51.34 -35.71
CA GLY A 288 63.82 52.18 -36.74
C GLY A 288 62.36 52.58 -36.47
N PHE A 289 61.91 52.49 -35.22
CA PHE A 289 60.58 52.91 -34.80
C PHE A 289 60.37 54.43 -34.96
N VAL A 290 59.20 54.83 -35.50
CA VAL A 290 58.82 56.25 -35.56
C VAL A 290 57.52 56.55 -34.81
N THR A 291 56.41 55.88 -35.11
CA THR A 291 55.13 56.10 -34.38
C THR A 291 54.20 54.88 -34.40
N LEU A 292 53.31 54.76 -33.41
CA LEU A 292 52.16 53.84 -33.42
C LEU A 292 51.04 54.42 -34.30
N ARG A 293 50.47 53.62 -35.21
CA ARG A 293 49.23 54.01 -35.92
C ARG A 293 48.00 53.75 -35.06
N THR A 294 46.91 54.44 -35.41
CA THR A 294 45.61 54.32 -34.71
C THR A 294 44.94 52.95 -34.85
N ASP A 295 45.43 52.09 -35.73
CA ASP A 295 44.96 50.71 -35.95
C ASP A 295 45.71 49.67 -35.11
N GLY A 296 46.64 50.09 -34.24
CA GLY A 296 47.39 49.19 -33.35
C GLY A 296 48.62 48.55 -33.99
N ASP A 297 48.85 48.77 -35.29
CA ASP A 297 50.05 48.31 -35.99
C ASP A 297 51.18 49.35 -35.86
N VAL A 298 52.42 48.88 -35.84
CA VAL A 298 53.59 49.75 -35.65
C VAL A 298 54.05 50.28 -37.01
N ALA A 299 54.06 51.60 -37.19
CA ALA A 299 54.62 52.21 -38.39
C ALA A 299 56.14 52.25 -38.27
N LEU A 300 56.81 51.66 -39.26
CA LEU A 300 58.25 51.56 -39.33
C LEU A 300 58.75 52.50 -40.41
N HIS A 301 59.60 53.43 -40.00
CA HIS A 301 60.21 54.39 -40.91
C HIS A 301 61.71 54.08 -40.94
N LEU A 302 62.14 53.50 -42.04
CA LEU A 302 63.53 53.14 -42.24
C LEU A 302 64.25 54.40 -42.71
N ASP A 303 64.82 55.15 -41.76
CA ASP A 303 65.67 56.30 -42.07
C ASP A 303 66.99 55.78 -42.67
N TYR A 304 67.11 55.89 -43.98
CA TYR A 304 68.34 55.60 -44.71
C TYR A 304 69.07 56.94 -44.87
N GLY A 305 69.78 57.33 -43.81
CA GLY A 305 70.37 58.65 -43.54
C GLY A 305 70.57 59.59 -44.74
N ASP A 306 70.22 60.87 -44.56
CA ASP A 306 70.32 62.00 -45.50
C ASP A 306 71.60 62.01 -46.38
N HIS A 307 71.58 61.24 -47.46
CA HIS A 307 72.58 61.27 -48.52
C HIS A 307 71.93 61.81 -49.79
N PRO A 308 72.43 62.92 -50.35
CA PRO A 308 71.80 63.61 -51.48
C PRO A 308 71.99 62.82 -52.76
N LEU A 309 71.16 61.80 -52.98
CA LEU A 309 70.96 61.14 -54.27
C LEU A 309 70.19 62.10 -55.19
N HIS A 310 70.93 63.01 -55.81
CA HIS A 310 70.39 64.20 -56.46
C HIS A 310 69.59 63.99 -57.76
N ASP A 311 69.18 62.77 -58.14
CA ASP A 311 68.41 62.58 -59.40
C ASP A 311 67.47 61.36 -59.44
N LEU A 312 66.97 60.91 -58.28
CA LEU A 312 65.86 59.96 -58.22
C LEU A 312 64.71 60.60 -57.45
N SER A 313 63.87 61.38 -58.13
CA SER A 313 62.68 62.03 -57.58
C SER A 313 61.53 61.07 -57.19
N SER A 314 61.84 59.83 -56.82
CA SER A 314 60.87 58.88 -56.30
C SER A 314 61.53 57.74 -55.50
N THR A 315 62.35 58.03 -54.49
CA THR A 315 62.46 57.14 -53.34
C THR A 315 61.22 57.40 -52.47
N PRO A 316 60.24 56.49 -52.42
CA PRO A 316 59.11 56.66 -51.53
C PRO A 316 59.63 56.55 -50.09
N ASP A 317 59.33 57.56 -49.26
CA ASP A 317 59.14 57.31 -47.83
C ASP A 317 58.09 56.21 -47.74
N VAL A 318 58.52 54.97 -47.50
CA VAL A 318 57.58 53.87 -47.32
C VAL A 318 57.36 53.77 -45.83
N ASP A 319 56.37 54.50 -45.33
CA ASP A 319 55.76 54.18 -44.05
C ASP A 319 55.08 52.81 -44.21
N THR A 320 55.79 51.73 -43.88
CA THR A 320 55.24 50.38 -43.85
C THR A 320 54.88 50.02 -42.42
N THR A 321 53.77 49.32 -42.21
CA THR A 321 53.53 48.72 -40.90
C THR A 321 54.42 47.50 -40.66
N CYS A 322 54.58 47.03 -39.42
CA CYS A 322 55.33 45.81 -39.15
C CYS A 322 54.78 44.59 -39.90
N SER A 323 53.45 44.47 -40.00
CA SER A 323 52.81 43.40 -40.76
C SER A 323 53.07 43.54 -42.27
N GLU A 324 53.00 44.75 -42.82
CA GLU A 324 53.31 45.05 -44.23
C GLU A 324 54.79 44.85 -44.55
N HIS A 325 55.69 45.22 -43.64
CA HIS A 325 57.13 45.08 -43.77
C HIS A 325 57.52 43.61 -43.84
N LEU A 326 56.96 42.76 -42.97
CA LEU A 326 57.17 41.31 -43.03
C LEU A 326 56.52 40.68 -44.27
N ALA A 327 55.33 41.13 -44.67
CA ALA A 327 54.64 40.62 -45.86
C ALA A 327 55.38 40.96 -47.16
N ASN A 328 56.01 42.13 -47.24
CA ASN A 328 56.73 42.63 -48.41
C ASN A 328 58.25 42.53 -48.27
N PHE A 329 58.75 41.78 -47.28
CA PHE A 329 60.16 41.75 -46.92
C PHE A 329 61.09 41.45 -48.11
N ASN A 330 60.65 40.58 -49.03
CA ASN A 330 61.43 40.25 -50.22
C ASN A 330 61.25 41.21 -51.40
N THR A 331 60.07 41.82 -51.52
CA THR A 331 59.72 42.64 -52.70
C THR A 331 60.16 44.09 -52.53
N ALA A 332 60.27 44.56 -51.29
CA ALA A 332 60.74 45.89 -50.95
C ALA A 332 62.27 46.00 -50.81
N PHE A 333 63.00 44.86 -50.74
CA PHE A 333 64.46 44.86 -50.69
C PHE A 333 65.04 45.29 -52.05
N SER A 334 65.56 46.53 -52.12
CA SER A 334 66.07 47.12 -53.36
C SER A 334 67.59 47.02 -53.45
N LEU A 335 68.10 46.42 -54.53
CA LEU A 335 69.55 46.32 -54.81
C LEU A 335 70.13 47.53 -55.54
N ARG A 336 69.42 48.67 -55.57
CA ARG A 336 69.81 49.83 -56.42
C ARG A 336 70.86 50.77 -55.84
N PHE A 337 71.50 50.43 -54.72
CA PHE A 337 72.51 51.28 -54.09
C PHE A 337 73.85 51.20 -54.84
N ARG A 338 74.45 52.37 -55.14
CA ARG A 338 75.73 52.47 -55.89
C ARG A 338 76.97 52.43 -55.00
N ASN A 339 76.84 52.75 -53.70
CA ASN A 339 77.97 52.78 -52.76
C ASN A 339 77.79 51.73 -51.66
N LYS A 340 78.91 51.11 -51.26
CA LYS A 340 78.98 50.05 -50.26
C LYS A 340 78.42 50.48 -48.89
N HIS A 341 78.76 51.69 -48.43
CA HIS A 341 78.39 52.17 -47.09
C HIS A 341 76.87 52.24 -46.90
N ASP A 342 76.16 52.84 -47.86
CA ASP A 342 74.69 52.98 -47.85
C ASP A 342 73.99 51.61 -47.83
N TRP A 343 74.62 50.59 -48.43
CA TRP A 343 74.04 49.25 -48.51
C TRP A 343 74.20 48.45 -47.22
N ASP A 344 75.34 48.58 -46.53
CA ASP A 344 75.57 47.91 -45.25
C ASP A 344 74.63 48.45 -44.16
N GLU A 345 74.42 49.78 -44.13
CA GLU A 345 73.47 50.43 -43.24
C GLU A 345 72.02 50.06 -43.59
N TYR A 346 71.65 50.08 -44.88
CA TYR A 346 70.35 49.63 -45.36
C TYR A 346 70.05 48.19 -44.94
N THR A 347 70.96 47.26 -45.21
CA THR A 347 70.75 45.83 -44.93
C THR A 347 70.64 45.57 -43.43
N ARG A 348 71.50 46.21 -42.62
CA ARG A 348 71.44 46.08 -41.17
C ARG A 348 70.12 46.62 -40.59
N SER A 349 69.72 47.82 -41.00
CA SER A 349 68.47 48.43 -40.55
C SER A 349 67.26 47.62 -41.01
N TYR A 350 67.26 47.12 -42.25
CA TYR A 350 66.18 46.31 -42.80
C TYR A 350 66.04 44.94 -42.11
N LEU A 351 67.14 44.24 -41.86
CA LEU A 351 67.14 42.94 -41.17
C LEU A 351 66.76 43.06 -39.69
N SER A 352 67.28 44.08 -39.00
CA SER A 352 66.98 44.31 -37.58
C SER A 352 65.54 44.80 -37.37
N ALA A 353 65.01 45.62 -38.28
CA ALA A 353 63.60 46.00 -38.32
C ALA A 353 62.69 44.79 -38.58
N GLY A 354 63.03 43.94 -39.55
CA GLY A 354 62.28 42.72 -39.85
C GLY A 354 62.22 41.76 -38.67
N LEU A 355 63.36 41.48 -38.04
CA LEU A 355 63.37 40.71 -36.81
C LEU A 355 62.57 41.44 -35.71
N GLY A 356 62.77 42.75 -35.53
CA GLY A 356 62.09 43.57 -34.52
C GLY A 356 60.57 43.44 -34.58
N CYS A 357 60.02 43.58 -35.78
CA CYS A 357 58.61 43.39 -36.07
C CYS A 357 58.13 41.96 -35.78
N ALA A 358 58.93 40.94 -36.12
CA ALA A 358 58.56 39.55 -35.85
C ALA A 358 58.44 39.27 -34.33
N ARG A 359 59.36 39.79 -33.50
CA ARG A 359 59.25 39.71 -32.04
C ARG A 359 58.05 40.48 -31.52
N TYR A 360 57.88 41.73 -31.96
CA TYR A 360 56.77 42.57 -31.50
C TYR A 360 55.43 41.90 -31.77
N LEU A 361 55.19 41.42 -33.00
CA LEU A 361 53.94 40.76 -33.36
C LEU A 361 53.73 39.43 -32.61
N LEU A 362 54.80 38.67 -32.33
CA LEU A 362 54.67 37.43 -31.56
C LEU A 362 54.37 37.71 -30.08
N LEU A 363 55.05 38.68 -29.47
CA LEU A 363 54.78 39.09 -28.09
C LEU A 363 53.41 39.75 -27.97
N LEU A 364 52.96 40.50 -28.97
CA LEU A 364 51.62 41.09 -29.02
C LEU A 364 50.56 40.00 -29.15
N ALA A 365 50.76 39.03 -30.05
CA ALA A 365 49.86 37.88 -30.17
C ALA A 365 49.83 37.03 -28.89
N ALA A 366 50.97 36.89 -28.19
CA ALA A 366 51.02 36.23 -26.89
C ALA A 366 50.37 37.09 -25.79
N HIS A 367 50.48 38.41 -25.84
CA HIS A 367 49.87 39.35 -24.90
C HIS A 367 48.34 39.33 -25.00
N ASP A 368 47.83 39.27 -26.24
CA ASP A 368 46.39 39.24 -26.56
C ASP A 368 45.82 37.82 -26.56
N ALA A 369 46.64 36.78 -26.37
CA ALA A 369 46.15 35.41 -26.31
C ALA A 369 45.28 35.23 -25.07
N GLU A 370 44.11 34.64 -25.26
CA GLU A 370 43.15 34.40 -24.18
C GLU A 370 43.18 32.93 -23.77
N LEU A 371 43.18 32.68 -22.46
CA LEU A 371 42.82 31.39 -21.89
C LEU A 371 41.36 31.47 -21.45
N HIS A 372 40.60 30.45 -21.81
CA HIS A 372 39.20 30.33 -21.38
C HIS A 372 39.09 29.44 -20.14
N ASP A 373 38.09 29.73 -19.32
CA ASP A 373 37.66 28.93 -18.17
C ASP A 373 38.77 28.61 -17.15
N VAL A 374 39.72 29.54 -16.95
CA VAL A 374 40.82 29.34 -16.01
C VAL A 374 40.29 29.39 -14.58
N PRO A 375 40.57 28.37 -13.73
CA PRO A 375 40.18 28.40 -12.33
C PRO A 375 40.83 29.58 -11.59
N GLU A 376 40.03 30.35 -10.85
CA GLU A 376 40.48 31.52 -10.09
C GLU A 376 41.57 31.15 -9.10
N VAL A 377 41.47 29.99 -8.45
CA VAL A 377 42.49 29.49 -7.52
C VAL A 377 43.86 29.31 -8.20
N VAL A 378 43.91 28.96 -9.48
CA VAL A 378 45.17 28.84 -10.25
C VAL A 378 45.74 30.23 -10.50
N LEU A 379 44.90 31.20 -10.84
CA LEU A 379 45.31 32.59 -11.06
C LEU A 379 45.82 33.23 -9.76
N ASP A 380 45.13 32.99 -8.64
CA ASP A 380 45.52 33.49 -7.33
C ASP A 380 46.85 32.88 -6.85
N GLU A 381 47.03 31.57 -7.03
CA GLU A 381 48.28 30.88 -6.70
C GLU A 381 49.45 31.38 -7.57
N LEU A 382 49.22 31.61 -8.88
CA LEU A 382 50.21 32.20 -9.77
C LEU A 382 50.58 33.62 -9.33
N ALA A 383 49.57 34.47 -9.07
CA ALA A 383 49.77 35.86 -8.68
C ALA A 383 50.54 35.97 -7.35
N ALA A 384 50.26 35.08 -6.41
CA ALA A 384 50.95 34.98 -5.13
C ALA A 384 52.40 34.44 -5.25
N GLY A 385 52.79 33.88 -6.40
CA GLY A 385 54.06 33.19 -6.56
C GLY A 385 54.12 31.88 -5.77
N GLY A 386 52.98 31.21 -5.63
CA GLY A 386 52.84 29.96 -4.91
C GLY A 386 53.58 28.78 -5.55
N ALA A 387 53.58 27.64 -4.86
CA ALA A 387 54.24 26.43 -5.33
C ALA A 387 53.31 25.51 -6.14
N GLY A 388 52.04 25.90 -6.32
CA GLY A 388 51.04 25.09 -6.99
C GLY A 388 50.54 23.95 -6.12
N GLU A 389 50.55 24.08 -4.78
CA GLU A 389 50.20 22.97 -3.89
C GLU A 389 48.68 22.75 -3.74
N PHE A 390 47.86 23.78 -3.99
CA PHE A 390 46.39 23.77 -3.91
C PHE A 390 45.83 23.01 -2.70
N ARG A 391 46.28 23.37 -1.48
CA ARG A 391 45.99 22.62 -0.24
C ARG A 391 44.51 22.54 0.12
N GLU A 392 43.70 23.45 -0.40
CA GLU A 392 42.25 23.49 -0.19
C GLU A 392 41.48 22.58 -1.17
N SER A 393 42.16 22.10 -2.22
CA SER A 393 41.64 21.13 -3.18
C SER A 393 42.23 19.74 -2.90
N SER A 394 41.48 18.69 -3.22
CA SER A 394 41.89 17.30 -3.04
C SER A 394 41.38 16.41 -4.18
N GLY A 395 41.78 15.14 -4.21
CA GLY A 395 41.37 14.20 -5.26
C GLY A 395 41.94 14.55 -6.64
N GLU A 396 41.25 14.08 -7.68
CA GLU A 396 41.68 14.29 -9.07
C GLU A 396 41.64 15.75 -9.53
N VAL A 397 40.75 16.57 -8.95
CA VAL A 397 40.69 18.01 -9.24
C VAL A 397 41.98 18.69 -8.84
N ARG A 398 42.55 18.34 -7.68
CA ARG A 398 43.85 18.88 -7.25
C ARG A 398 44.95 18.54 -8.23
N ASP A 399 45.02 17.29 -8.69
CA ASP A 399 46.03 16.85 -9.65
C ASP A 399 45.91 17.61 -10.99
N ALA A 400 44.69 17.89 -11.43
CA ALA A 400 44.44 18.69 -12.63
C ALA A 400 44.84 20.16 -12.46
N LEU A 401 44.58 20.77 -11.29
CA LEU A 401 45.01 22.13 -10.95
C LEU A 401 46.54 22.24 -10.88
N ILE A 402 47.22 21.28 -10.25
CA ILE A 402 48.69 21.19 -10.20
C ILE A 402 49.26 21.14 -11.63
N ALA A 403 48.69 20.28 -12.47
CA ALA A 403 49.13 20.16 -13.86
C ALA A 403 48.91 21.47 -14.64
N MET A 404 47.75 22.10 -14.51
CA MET A 404 47.45 23.37 -15.19
C MET A 404 48.41 24.48 -14.75
N PHE A 405 48.65 24.62 -13.43
CA PHE A 405 49.61 25.55 -12.88
C PHE A 405 51.02 25.34 -13.46
N ALA A 406 51.51 24.09 -13.45
CA ALA A 406 52.82 23.74 -13.98
C ALA A 406 52.95 24.09 -15.46
N ASN A 407 51.91 23.85 -16.27
CA ASN A 407 51.92 24.19 -17.69
C ASN A 407 51.91 25.71 -17.93
N ILE A 408 51.24 26.51 -17.09
CA ILE A 408 51.28 27.99 -17.20
C ILE A 408 52.67 28.52 -16.83
N ILE A 409 53.33 27.94 -15.82
CA ILE A 409 54.72 28.26 -15.50
C ILE A 409 55.65 27.87 -16.65
N GLU A 410 55.48 26.69 -17.24
CA GLU A 410 56.27 26.25 -18.40
C GLU A 410 56.07 27.19 -19.60
N LEU A 411 54.84 27.63 -19.83
CA LEU A 411 54.51 28.62 -20.86
C LEU A 411 55.27 29.94 -20.63
N ARG A 412 55.27 30.46 -19.40
CA ARG A 412 56.04 31.66 -19.02
C ARG A 412 57.52 31.49 -19.31
N ASP A 413 58.09 30.38 -18.84
CA ASP A 413 59.53 30.14 -18.93
C ASP A 413 59.96 29.96 -20.39
N ALA A 414 59.12 29.32 -21.20
CA ALA A 414 59.31 29.23 -22.64
C ALA A 414 59.25 30.62 -23.31
N LEU A 415 58.28 31.48 -22.97
CA LEU A 415 58.20 32.84 -23.53
C LEU A 415 59.39 33.73 -23.13
N ARG A 416 59.92 33.59 -21.92
CA ARG A 416 61.15 34.28 -21.50
C ARG A 416 62.39 33.76 -22.22
N GLU A 417 62.47 32.45 -22.43
CA GLU A 417 63.56 31.84 -23.21
C GLU A 417 63.49 32.27 -24.67
N PHE A 418 62.29 32.41 -25.23
CA PHE A 418 62.08 32.97 -26.57
C PHE A 418 62.67 34.38 -26.66
N ASP A 419 62.34 35.26 -25.72
CA ASP A 419 62.84 36.63 -25.69
C ASP A 419 64.38 36.67 -25.63
N SER A 420 64.98 35.86 -24.75
CA SER A 420 66.44 35.77 -24.62
C SER A 420 67.14 35.24 -25.88
N LEU A 421 66.61 34.17 -26.48
CA LEU A 421 67.15 33.60 -27.73
C LEU A 421 66.99 34.56 -28.90
N TYR A 422 65.91 35.33 -28.91
CA TYR A 422 65.68 36.33 -29.92
C TYR A 422 66.70 37.49 -29.81
N THR A 423 66.96 38.00 -28.60
CA THR A 423 68.02 39.01 -28.40
C THR A 423 69.39 38.49 -28.84
N ALA A 424 69.67 37.21 -28.58
CA ALA A 424 70.89 36.56 -29.06
C ALA A 424 70.93 36.48 -30.60
N ALA A 425 69.81 36.19 -31.26
CA ALA A 425 69.70 36.14 -32.72
C ALA A 425 69.95 37.54 -33.34
N LEU A 426 69.37 38.60 -32.79
CA LEU A 426 69.64 39.98 -33.21
C LEU A 426 71.13 40.32 -33.10
N ALA A 427 71.77 39.97 -31.99
CA ALA A 427 73.20 40.20 -31.81
C ALA A 427 74.06 39.44 -32.84
N GLN A 428 73.64 38.25 -33.27
CA GLN A 428 74.34 37.50 -34.32
C GLN A 428 74.15 38.14 -35.70
N VAL A 429 72.96 38.67 -36.02
CA VAL A 429 72.73 39.42 -37.27
C VAL A 429 73.59 40.67 -37.31
N ASP A 430 73.67 41.40 -36.20
CA ASP A 430 74.55 42.57 -36.06
C ASP A 430 76.04 42.25 -36.20
N ASN A 431 76.47 41.11 -35.69
CA ASN A 431 77.85 40.63 -35.87
C ASN A 431 78.11 40.19 -37.31
N GLY A 432 77.15 39.52 -37.93
CA GLY A 432 77.21 39.11 -39.34
C GLY A 432 77.32 40.29 -40.29
N ALA A 433 76.48 41.32 -40.10
CA ALA A 433 76.51 42.55 -40.89
C ALA A 433 77.90 43.23 -40.80
N ARG A 434 78.48 43.31 -39.60
CA ARG A 434 79.82 43.87 -39.39
C ARG A 434 80.94 43.06 -40.05
N GLN A 435 80.81 41.73 -40.09
CA GLN A 435 81.80 40.86 -40.73
C GLN A 435 81.74 40.95 -42.26
N ILE A 436 80.55 41.09 -42.83
CA ILE A 436 80.37 41.30 -44.28
C ILE A 436 81.03 42.62 -44.71
N ASP A 437 80.90 43.69 -43.93
CA ASP A 437 81.59 44.96 -44.18
C ASP A 437 83.12 44.76 -44.23
N ILE A 438 83.69 43.98 -43.31
CA ILE A 438 85.13 43.69 -43.28
C ILE A 438 85.59 42.88 -44.52
N LEU A 439 84.77 41.93 -44.99
CA LEU A 439 85.17 40.97 -46.03
C LEU A 439 84.99 41.45 -47.47
N THR A 440 84.25 42.55 -47.70
CA THR A 440 83.91 43.01 -49.05
C THR A 440 84.99 43.99 -49.59
N PRO A 441 85.84 43.60 -50.56
CA PRO A 441 86.87 44.49 -51.11
C PRO A 441 86.24 45.60 -51.97
N SER A 442 86.86 46.77 -52.03
CA SER A 442 86.35 47.98 -52.71
C SER A 442 86.30 47.90 -54.25
N GLY A 443 86.34 46.70 -54.85
CA GLY A 443 86.32 46.48 -56.29
C GLY A 443 84.92 46.19 -56.81
N GLU A 444 84.44 47.06 -57.70
CA GLU A 444 83.07 47.11 -58.25
C GLU A 444 82.58 45.77 -58.87
N GLU A 445 83.47 44.97 -59.45
CA GLU A 445 83.10 43.68 -60.09
C GLU A 445 83.02 42.48 -59.11
N SER A 446 83.73 42.52 -57.97
CA SER A 446 83.66 41.46 -56.95
C SER A 446 82.48 41.62 -55.97
N PHE A 447 81.93 42.83 -55.90
CA PHE A 447 80.85 43.20 -54.99
C PHE A 447 79.57 42.42 -55.28
N LEU A 448 79.12 42.39 -56.54
CA LEU A 448 77.85 41.75 -56.93
C LEU A 448 77.83 40.25 -56.66
N CYS A 449 78.98 39.58 -56.77
CA CYS A 449 79.12 38.15 -56.50
C CYS A 449 78.95 37.82 -55.01
N HIS A 450 79.69 38.50 -54.14
CA HIS A 450 79.59 38.32 -52.69
C HIS A 450 78.22 38.77 -52.14
N LEU A 451 77.63 39.78 -52.77
CA LEU A 451 76.30 40.30 -52.47
C LEU A 451 75.20 39.25 -52.70
N GLY A 452 75.24 38.55 -53.83
CA GLY A 452 74.27 37.49 -54.16
C GLY A 452 74.30 36.34 -53.15
N GLN A 453 75.49 35.96 -52.67
CA GLN A 453 75.64 34.91 -51.66
C GLN A 453 75.15 35.36 -50.28
N ALA A 454 75.48 36.59 -49.86
CA ALA A 454 75.03 37.14 -48.60
C ALA A 454 73.49 37.28 -48.53
N LEU A 455 72.86 37.71 -49.63
CA LEU A 455 71.40 37.85 -49.71
C LEU A 455 70.68 36.52 -49.75
N ALA A 456 71.21 35.54 -50.47
CA ALA A 456 70.64 34.21 -50.51
C ALA A 456 70.66 33.52 -49.14
N LEU A 457 71.69 33.80 -48.35
CA LEU A 457 71.79 33.34 -46.96
C LEU A 457 70.87 34.15 -46.05
N ALA A 458 70.95 35.48 -46.03
CA ALA A 458 70.11 36.33 -45.19
C ALA A 458 68.60 36.06 -45.39
N SER A 459 68.16 35.88 -46.64
CA SER A 459 66.79 35.48 -46.96
C SER A 459 66.44 34.11 -46.36
N ALA A 460 67.29 33.08 -46.45
CA ALA A 460 67.02 31.78 -45.83
C ALA A 460 66.85 31.84 -44.30
N ALA A 461 67.59 32.70 -43.61
CA ALA A 461 67.45 32.93 -42.17
C ALA A 461 66.11 33.59 -41.85
N ILE A 462 65.72 34.63 -42.58
CA ILE A 462 64.46 35.33 -42.35
C ILE A 462 63.26 34.46 -42.69
N ALA A 463 63.37 33.60 -43.71
CA ALA A 463 62.36 32.59 -44.01
C ALA A 463 62.09 31.67 -42.82
N ALA A 464 63.14 31.23 -42.12
CA ALA A 464 63.03 30.37 -40.95
C ALA A 464 62.44 31.10 -39.72
N ALA A 465 62.79 32.37 -39.53
CA ALA A 465 62.21 33.22 -38.49
C ALA A 465 60.72 33.56 -38.75
N VAL A 466 60.35 33.85 -39.99
CA VAL A 466 58.95 34.11 -40.35
C VAL A 466 58.12 32.83 -40.27
N ALA A 467 58.67 31.67 -40.63
CA ALA A 467 57.99 30.36 -40.53
C ALA A 467 57.60 29.96 -39.09
N THR A 468 58.29 30.47 -38.07
CA THR A 468 58.01 30.16 -36.67
C THR A 468 56.87 31.01 -36.09
N VAL A 469 56.70 32.27 -36.52
CA VAL A 469 55.59 33.15 -36.09
C VAL A 469 54.20 32.63 -36.55
N VAL A 470 54.15 31.84 -37.63
CA VAL A 470 52.92 31.38 -38.30
C VAL A 470 52.03 30.47 -37.46
N THR A 471 52.53 29.92 -36.35
CA THR A 471 51.86 28.81 -35.67
C THR A 471 51.04 29.19 -34.43
N PHE A 472 50.86 30.49 -34.17
CA PHE A 472 50.09 31.01 -33.02
C PHE A 472 48.71 31.61 -33.35
N GLY A 473 48.18 31.48 -34.57
CA GLY A 473 46.81 31.93 -34.85
C GLY A 473 46.26 31.51 -36.21
N THR A 474 45.01 31.06 -36.23
CA THR A 474 44.34 30.49 -37.41
C THR A 474 44.05 31.50 -38.52
N ALA A 475 44.15 32.81 -38.26
CA ALA A 475 43.95 33.85 -39.28
C ALA A 475 45.24 34.32 -40.00
N ALA A 476 46.43 34.14 -39.40
CA ALA A 476 47.71 34.61 -39.98
C ALA A 476 48.45 33.55 -40.82
N ALA A 477 47.96 32.30 -40.84
CA ALA A 477 48.64 31.17 -41.47
C ALA A 477 48.76 31.26 -43.01
N ALA A 478 47.82 31.92 -43.68
CA ALA A 478 47.76 31.96 -45.14
C ALA A 478 48.75 32.95 -45.79
N ILE A 479 49.05 34.07 -45.11
CA ILE A 479 49.95 35.11 -45.64
C ILE A 479 51.42 34.70 -45.44
N ALA A 480 51.74 34.06 -44.31
CA ALA A 480 53.12 33.72 -44.00
C ALA A 480 53.64 32.45 -44.71
N VAL A 481 52.78 31.50 -45.11
CA VAL A 481 53.16 30.38 -46.00
C VAL A 481 53.58 30.92 -47.39
N ALA A 482 52.94 32.00 -47.86
CA ALA A 482 53.33 32.68 -49.08
C ALA A 482 54.67 33.40 -48.94
N VAL A 483 54.94 34.05 -47.80
CA VAL A 483 56.23 34.69 -47.52
C VAL A 483 57.35 33.64 -47.46
N VAL A 484 57.21 32.56 -46.69
CA VAL A 484 58.24 31.49 -46.59
C VAL A 484 58.52 30.85 -47.96
N ALA A 485 57.49 30.61 -48.78
CA ALA A 485 57.66 30.06 -50.12
C ALA A 485 58.38 31.03 -51.08
N VAL A 486 58.11 32.34 -50.98
CA VAL A 486 58.76 33.38 -51.79
C VAL A 486 60.19 33.64 -51.31
N VAL A 487 60.45 33.61 -50.00
CA VAL A 487 61.81 33.78 -49.44
C VAL A 487 62.68 32.55 -49.78
N ALA A 488 62.14 31.33 -49.72
CA ALA A 488 62.85 30.13 -50.15
C ALA A 488 63.16 30.13 -51.65
N ALA A 489 62.25 30.66 -52.49
CA ALA A 489 62.46 30.84 -53.92
C ALA A 489 63.51 31.94 -54.22
N ALA A 490 63.52 33.03 -53.45
CA ALA A 490 64.51 34.10 -53.57
C ALA A 490 65.91 33.66 -53.10
N ALA A 491 65.99 32.89 -52.01
CA ALA A 491 67.23 32.27 -51.55
C ALA A 491 67.78 31.28 -52.58
N ALA A 492 66.95 30.40 -53.13
CA ALA A 492 67.34 29.48 -54.18
C ALA A 492 67.77 30.20 -55.47
N GLY A 493 67.11 31.31 -55.82
CA GLY A 493 67.47 32.17 -56.94
C GLY A 493 68.79 32.91 -56.73
N GLY A 494 69.05 33.42 -55.52
CA GLY A 494 70.29 34.10 -55.18
C GLY A 494 71.50 33.17 -55.13
N VAL A 495 71.34 31.95 -54.59
CA VAL A 495 72.40 30.92 -54.64
C VAL A 495 72.66 30.48 -56.09
N ALA A 496 71.61 30.28 -56.89
CA ALA A 496 71.75 29.88 -58.29
C ALA A 496 72.42 30.96 -59.15
N TRP A 497 72.12 32.23 -58.90
CA TRP A 497 72.74 33.37 -59.60
C TRP A 497 74.20 33.57 -59.18
N ALA A 498 74.50 33.51 -57.88
CA ALA A 498 75.88 33.61 -57.40
C ALA A 498 76.76 32.40 -57.78
N ALA A 499 76.18 31.21 -57.95
CA ALA A 499 76.92 30.05 -58.43
C ALA A 499 77.21 30.08 -59.94
N ALA A 500 76.47 30.87 -60.72
CA ALA A 500 76.63 30.95 -62.18
C ALA A 500 77.73 31.92 -62.63
N GLU A 501 78.01 32.99 -61.88
CA GLU A 501 78.85 34.11 -62.36
C GLU A 501 80.21 34.24 -61.67
N CYS A 502 80.48 33.47 -60.61
CA CYS A 502 81.63 33.68 -59.72
C CYS A 502 82.76 32.66 -59.92
N GLU A 503 83.71 32.94 -60.82
CA GLU A 503 84.88 32.09 -61.06
C GLU A 503 86.12 32.65 -60.32
N GLY A 504 86.18 32.46 -58.99
CA GLY A 504 87.31 32.90 -58.14
C GLY A 504 87.40 32.14 -56.79
N ASP A 505 88.61 31.94 -56.25
CA ASP A 505 88.86 31.19 -55.00
C ASP A 505 88.44 32.01 -53.76
N THR A 506 87.17 31.90 -53.37
CA THR A 506 86.50 32.64 -52.28
C THR A 506 86.48 31.91 -50.93
N ARG A 507 87.21 30.80 -50.81
CA ARG A 507 87.14 29.85 -49.67
C ARG A 507 87.27 30.44 -48.26
N PRO A 508 88.11 31.46 -47.95
CA PRO A 508 88.23 31.96 -46.59
C PRO A 508 87.05 32.84 -46.15
N ALA A 509 86.55 33.73 -47.01
CA ALA A 509 85.37 34.55 -46.71
C ALA A 509 84.08 33.69 -46.65
N GLU A 510 84.02 32.66 -47.49
CA GLU A 510 82.92 31.68 -47.49
C GLU A 510 82.89 30.86 -46.19
N ALA A 511 84.04 30.48 -45.63
CA ALA A 511 84.11 29.71 -44.39
C ALA A 511 83.67 30.54 -43.16
N GLU A 512 84.06 31.81 -43.08
CA GLU A 512 83.69 32.68 -41.96
C GLU A 512 82.22 33.11 -42.02
N ALA A 513 81.72 33.48 -43.21
CA ALA A 513 80.31 33.75 -43.44
C ALA A 513 79.43 32.53 -43.15
N ARG A 514 79.86 31.32 -43.57
CA ARG A 514 79.17 30.06 -43.20
C ARG A 514 79.12 29.84 -41.70
N SER A 515 80.15 30.22 -40.94
CA SER A 515 80.18 30.02 -39.49
C SER A 515 79.23 30.97 -38.74
N THR A 516 79.22 32.26 -39.09
CA THR A 516 78.31 33.25 -38.47
C THR A 516 76.86 32.95 -38.84
N PHE A 517 76.62 32.51 -40.08
CA PHE A 517 75.29 32.13 -40.52
C PHE A 517 74.82 30.80 -39.92
N ALA A 518 75.71 29.81 -39.74
CA ALA A 518 75.38 28.58 -39.02
C ALA A 518 74.95 28.88 -37.57
N ASN A 519 75.58 29.84 -36.90
CA ASN A 519 75.18 30.26 -35.56
C ASN A 519 73.80 30.95 -35.55
N ALA A 520 73.46 31.73 -36.59
CA ALA A 520 72.13 32.31 -36.74
C ALA A 520 71.05 31.25 -37.01
N VAL A 521 71.35 30.24 -37.85
CA VAL A 521 70.45 29.10 -38.10
C VAL A 521 70.23 28.28 -36.82
N ILE A 522 71.29 28.03 -36.03
CA ILE A 522 71.17 27.36 -34.73
C ILE A 522 70.30 28.16 -33.76
N ALA A 523 70.45 29.49 -33.72
CA ALA A 523 69.58 30.35 -32.90
C ALA A 523 68.11 30.24 -33.32
N MET A 524 67.83 30.14 -34.62
CA MET A 524 66.47 29.95 -35.14
C MET A 524 65.90 28.56 -34.89
N GLU A 525 66.73 27.50 -34.94
CA GLU A 525 66.32 26.15 -34.53
C GLU A 525 65.99 26.09 -33.04
N ASN A 526 66.76 26.80 -32.20
CA ASN A 526 66.46 26.94 -30.77
C ASN A 526 65.13 27.69 -30.54
N LEU A 527 64.86 28.75 -31.30
CA LEU A 527 63.56 29.46 -31.26
C LEU A 527 62.40 28.54 -31.64
N ARG A 528 62.58 27.66 -32.64
CA ARG A 528 61.59 26.63 -32.98
C ARG A 528 61.36 25.64 -31.84
N GLY A 529 62.42 25.20 -31.16
CA GLY A 529 62.33 24.33 -30.00
C GLY A 529 61.54 24.95 -28.84
N VAL A 530 61.74 26.25 -28.58
CA VAL A 530 60.94 27.00 -27.61
C VAL A 530 59.46 27.08 -28.05
N LEU A 531 59.22 27.40 -29.32
CA LEU A 531 57.88 27.52 -29.87
C LEU A 531 57.06 26.22 -29.75
N ASP A 532 57.70 25.07 -29.97
CA ASP A 532 57.06 23.77 -29.80
C ASP A 532 56.73 23.48 -28.32
N ARG A 533 57.54 23.97 -27.37
CA ARG A 533 57.21 23.95 -25.93
C ARG A 533 56.04 24.86 -25.58
N VAL A 534 55.99 26.08 -26.12
CA VAL A 534 54.85 27.01 -25.93
C VAL A 534 53.54 26.35 -26.41
N LYS A 535 53.55 25.67 -27.57
CA LYS A 535 52.38 24.92 -28.05
C LYS A 535 52.00 23.75 -27.18
N LEU A 536 52.98 22.97 -26.73
CA LEU A 536 52.74 21.81 -25.89
C LEU A 536 52.16 22.23 -24.52
N ALA A 537 52.69 23.29 -23.93
CA ALA A 537 52.15 23.90 -22.71
C ALA A 537 50.71 24.38 -22.91
N ALA A 538 50.43 25.14 -23.98
CA ALA A 538 49.08 25.61 -24.30
C ALA A 538 48.08 24.45 -24.52
N GLY A 539 48.51 23.41 -25.23
CA GLY A 539 47.71 22.19 -25.43
C GLY A 539 47.43 21.45 -24.12
N ASN A 540 48.43 21.34 -23.24
CA ASN A 540 48.25 20.70 -21.94
C ASN A 540 47.34 21.50 -20.99
N ILE A 541 47.34 22.84 -21.08
CA ILE A 541 46.40 23.71 -20.33
C ILE A 541 44.96 23.40 -20.76
N ALA A 542 44.69 23.33 -22.07
CA ALA A 542 43.36 22.97 -22.59
C ALA A 542 42.94 21.54 -22.20
N ILE A 543 43.87 20.58 -22.16
CA ILE A 543 43.61 19.22 -21.66
C ILE A 543 43.28 19.24 -20.16
N GLY A 544 44.03 20.00 -19.37
CA GLY A 544 43.79 20.18 -17.93
C GLY A 544 42.40 20.72 -17.65
N ASP A 545 41.99 21.77 -18.37
CA ASP A 545 40.65 22.35 -18.28
C ASP A 545 39.57 21.29 -18.60
N SER A 546 39.69 20.59 -19.74
CA SER A 546 38.74 19.54 -20.11
C SER A 546 38.62 18.42 -19.07
N ARG A 547 39.69 18.16 -18.31
CA ARG A 547 39.70 17.17 -17.23
C ARG A 547 38.93 17.68 -16.00
N ILE A 548 39.13 18.94 -15.61
CA ILE A 548 38.38 19.59 -14.52
C ILE A 548 36.88 19.60 -14.87
N ASP A 549 36.55 19.95 -16.11
CA ASP A 549 35.19 19.94 -16.66
C ASP A 549 34.51 18.57 -16.54
N ARG A 550 35.25 17.52 -16.90
CA ARG A 550 34.75 16.14 -16.82
C ARG A 550 34.50 15.72 -15.37
N LEU A 551 35.37 16.12 -14.45
CA LEU A 551 35.23 15.78 -13.02
C LEU A 551 34.03 16.50 -12.41
N GLN A 552 33.84 17.79 -12.67
CA GLN A 552 32.66 18.53 -12.21
C GLN A 552 31.36 17.93 -12.76
N ARG A 553 31.30 17.62 -14.06
CA ARG A 553 30.12 16.92 -14.64
C ARG A 553 29.89 15.54 -14.04
N SER A 554 30.94 14.82 -13.66
CA SER A 554 30.79 13.50 -13.03
C SER A 554 30.11 13.59 -11.67
N VAL A 555 30.43 14.63 -10.89
CA VAL A 555 29.80 14.94 -9.60
C VAL A 555 28.34 15.37 -9.79
N GLU A 556 28.05 16.24 -10.77
CA GLU A 556 26.68 16.62 -11.10
C GLU A 556 25.82 15.40 -11.50
N ILE A 557 26.38 14.50 -12.32
CA ILE A 557 25.69 13.27 -12.72
C ILE A 557 25.44 12.36 -11.51
N ALA A 558 26.39 12.25 -10.56
CA ALA A 558 26.21 11.49 -9.34
C ALA A 558 25.07 12.06 -8.47
N ALA A 559 25.05 13.39 -8.29
CA ALA A 559 23.98 14.09 -7.57
C ALA A 559 22.61 13.93 -8.24
N GLN A 560 22.55 14.06 -9.57
CA GLN A 560 21.32 13.83 -10.34
C GLN A 560 20.85 12.37 -10.24
N ARG A 561 21.77 11.40 -10.28
CA ARG A 561 21.45 9.97 -10.07
C ARG A 561 20.86 9.74 -8.69
N ARG A 562 21.41 10.34 -7.64
CA ARG A 562 20.79 10.28 -6.30
C ARG A 562 19.42 10.92 -6.30
N ALA A 563 19.25 12.11 -6.87
CA ALA A 563 17.95 12.78 -6.91
C ALA A 563 16.90 11.95 -7.66
N ILE A 564 17.29 11.29 -8.76
CA ILE A 564 16.43 10.35 -9.48
C ILE A 564 16.13 9.13 -8.62
N ARG A 565 17.12 8.50 -7.98
CA ARG A 565 16.91 7.34 -7.09
C ARG A 565 16.05 7.68 -5.88
N ALA A 566 16.22 8.88 -5.29
CA ALA A 566 15.41 9.40 -4.20
C ALA A 566 13.98 9.67 -4.65
N ARG A 567 13.80 10.27 -5.83
CA ARG A 567 12.47 10.48 -6.41
C ARG A 567 11.82 9.15 -6.75
N VAL A 568 12.56 8.19 -7.32
CA VAL A 568 12.08 6.84 -7.60
C VAL A 568 11.74 6.11 -6.32
N ALA A 569 12.56 6.09 -5.27
CA ALA A 569 12.19 5.51 -3.98
C ALA A 569 10.96 6.20 -3.36
N ALA A 570 10.81 7.51 -3.55
CA ALA A 570 9.63 8.25 -3.09
C ALA A 570 8.37 8.03 -3.96
N THR A 571 8.50 7.61 -5.23
CA THR A 571 7.37 7.41 -6.17
C THR A 571 7.08 5.94 -6.48
N ASN A 572 8.04 5.04 -6.30
CA ASN A 572 7.90 3.57 -6.33
C ASN A 572 7.36 3.02 -5.01
N SER A 573 6.91 3.88 -4.11
CA SER A 573 5.86 3.55 -3.15
C SER A 573 4.57 3.18 -3.92
N LEU A 574 4.59 2.05 -4.63
CA LEU A 574 3.41 1.32 -5.09
C LEU A 574 2.48 1.04 -3.90
N THR A 575 3.04 1.03 -2.70
CA THR A 575 2.38 0.99 -1.40
C THR A 575 1.49 2.20 -1.12
N ASP A 576 1.83 3.42 -1.55
CA ASP A 576 0.99 4.63 -1.33
C ASP A 576 -0.10 4.83 -2.38
N LEU A 577 -0.16 3.98 -3.42
CA LEU A 577 -1.26 4.09 -4.39
C LEU A 577 -2.60 3.78 -3.69
N PRO A 578 -3.61 4.68 -3.76
CA PRO A 578 -4.90 4.44 -3.15
C PRO A 578 -5.54 3.12 -3.60
N GLU A 579 -5.32 2.71 -4.85
CA GLU A 579 -5.76 1.43 -5.39
C GLU A 579 -5.11 0.23 -4.69
N TRP A 580 -3.84 0.36 -4.30
CA TRP A 580 -3.10 -0.69 -3.62
C TRP A 580 -3.58 -0.86 -2.17
N HIS A 581 -3.73 0.25 -1.43
CA HIS A 581 -4.38 0.24 -0.10
C HIS A 581 -5.81 -0.29 -0.15
N ALA A 582 -6.56 0.02 -1.21
CA ALA A 582 -7.90 -0.52 -1.41
C ALA A 582 -7.87 -2.05 -1.59
N LEU A 583 -6.93 -2.59 -2.38
CA LEU A 583 -6.75 -4.03 -2.56
C LEU A 583 -6.34 -4.73 -1.26
N GLN A 584 -5.43 -4.15 -0.48
CA GLN A 584 -5.01 -4.65 0.83
C GLN A 584 -6.20 -4.69 1.80
N SER A 585 -6.95 -3.59 1.89
CA SER A 585 -8.15 -3.52 2.73
C SER A 585 -9.17 -4.58 2.35
N TYR A 586 -9.29 -4.91 1.07
CA TYR A 586 -10.22 -5.93 0.58
C TYR A 586 -9.76 -7.35 0.93
N ARG A 587 -8.45 -7.65 0.88
CA ARG A 587 -7.89 -8.95 1.32
C ARG A 587 -8.10 -9.16 2.81
N VAL A 588 -7.76 -8.16 3.63
CA VAL A 588 -7.97 -8.20 5.09
C VAL A 588 -9.46 -8.35 5.41
N GLN A 589 -10.34 -7.61 4.74
CA GLN A 589 -11.79 -7.76 4.90
C GLN A 589 -12.28 -9.16 4.52
N ARG A 590 -11.76 -9.75 3.43
CA ARG A 590 -12.12 -11.11 3.02
C ARG A 590 -11.66 -12.14 4.04
N ALA A 591 -10.43 -12.03 4.53
CA ALA A 591 -9.89 -12.89 5.58
C ALA A 591 -10.70 -12.78 6.87
N ARG A 592 -11.09 -11.57 7.30
CA ARG A 592 -11.99 -11.35 8.45
C ARG A 592 -13.37 -11.98 8.25
N ARG A 593 -13.95 -11.89 7.04
CA ARG A 593 -15.23 -12.57 6.74
C ARG A 593 -15.09 -14.09 6.75
N ALA A 594 -13.95 -14.63 6.31
CA ALA A 594 -13.69 -16.06 6.40
C ALA A 594 -13.54 -16.51 7.86
N LEU A 595 -12.82 -15.75 8.68
CA LEU A 595 -12.70 -16.00 10.13
C LEU A 595 -14.08 -15.99 10.81
N PHE A 596 -14.90 -14.97 10.54
CA PHE A 596 -16.25 -14.88 11.10
C PHE A 596 -17.13 -16.06 10.69
N ARG A 597 -17.07 -16.50 9.43
CA ARG A 597 -17.78 -17.71 8.99
C ARG A 597 -17.26 -18.96 9.71
N ALA A 598 -15.95 -19.10 9.89
CA ALA A 598 -15.37 -20.20 10.64
C ALA A 598 -15.86 -20.23 12.10
N GLN A 599 -15.95 -19.07 12.75
CA GLN A 599 -16.54 -18.95 14.09
C GLN A 599 -18.02 -19.35 14.10
N GLN A 600 -18.81 -18.91 13.12
CA GLN A 600 -20.22 -19.30 13.00
C GLN A 600 -20.39 -20.82 12.85
N TYR A 601 -19.60 -21.45 11.96
CA TYR A 601 -19.61 -22.91 11.81
C TYR A 601 -19.13 -23.63 13.07
N GLY A 602 -18.09 -23.12 13.75
CA GLY A 602 -17.65 -23.65 15.03
C GLY A 602 -18.76 -23.62 16.08
N PHE A 603 -19.50 -22.51 16.18
CA PHE A 603 -20.62 -22.39 17.10
C PHE A 603 -21.74 -23.38 16.76
N ILE A 604 -22.10 -23.51 15.48
CA ILE A 604 -23.09 -24.48 15.01
C ILE A 604 -22.65 -25.92 15.35
N ALA A 605 -21.37 -26.26 15.11
CA ALA A 605 -20.81 -27.56 15.43
C ALA A 605 -20.86 -27.87 16.93
N ARG A 606 -20.51 -26.91 17.79
CA ARG A 606 -20.67 -27.09 19.24
C ARG A 606 -22.13 -27.31 19.62
N ARG A 607 -23.05 -26.49 19.11
CA ARG A 607 -24.49 -26.61 19.45
C ARG A 607 -25.06 -27.95 19.01
N SER A 608 -24.65 -28.49 17.86
CA SER A 608 -25.07 -29.82 17.42
C SER A 608 -24.52 -30.94 18.32
N VAL A 609 -23.29 -30.82 18.81
CA VAL A 609 -22.70 -31.77 19.78
C VAL A 609 -23.41 -31.69 21.13
N GLU A 610 -23.64 -30.48 21.66
CA GLU A 610 -24.42 -30.24 22.89
C GLU A 610 -25.82 -30.86 22.76
N TYR A 611 -26.50 -30.63 21.63
CA TYR A 611 -27.80 -31.23 21.34
C TYR A 611 -27.75 -32.75 21.23
N ARG A 612 -26.73 -33.32 20.57
CA ARG A 612 -26.57 -34.77 20.38
C ARG A 612 -26.42 -35.50 21.71
N PHE A 613 -25.57 -35.00 22.60
CA PHE A 613 -25.29 -35.63 23.88
C PHE A 613 -26.19 -35.13 25.03
N GLY A 614 -27.00 -34.10 24.78
CA GLY A 614 -27.89 -33.50 25.78
C GLY A 614 -27.12 -32.81 26.90
N LEU A 615 -26.08 -32.04 26.59
CA LEU A 615 -25.19 -31.43 27.59
C LEU A 615 -25.00 -29.92 27.38
N ASP A 616 -24.48 -29.24 28.40
CA ASP A 616 -24.07 -27.83 28.37
C ASP A 616 -22.55 -27.77 28.59
N MET A 617 -21.77 -27.72 27.50
CA MET A 617 -20.31 -27.76 27.56
C MET A 617 -19.68 -26.69 28.48
N PRO A 618 -20.15 -25.43 28.50
CA PRO A 618 -19.70 -24.42 29.47
C PRO A 618 -19.76 -24.84 30.93
N MET A 619 -20.65 -25.75 31.28
CA MET A 619 -20.82 -26.24 32.66
C MET A 619 -19.96 -27.47 32.96
N MET A 620 -19.30 -28.05 31.94
CA MET A 620 -18.46 -29.24 32.08
C MET A 620 -17.05 -28.88 32.56
N THR A 621 -16.80 -29.10 33.85
CA THR A 621 -15.51 -28.84 34.52
C THR A 621 -14.56 -30.05 34.55
N GLY A 622 -15.05 -31.24 34.20
CA GLY A 622 -14.24 -32.45 34.07
C GLY A 622 -13.56 -32.56 32.71
N SER A 623 -12.33 -33.05 32.68
CA SER A 623 -11.60 -33.39 31.45
C SER A 623 -12.16 -34.66 30.81
N GLU A 624 -12.18 -34.71 29.48
CA GLU A 624 -12.48 -35.92 28.72
C GLU A 624 -11.18 -36.62 28.29
N PRO A 625 -11.18 -37.90 27.88
CA PRO A 625 -9.96 -38.66 27.60
C PRO A 625 -9.01 -38.07 26.56
N PHE A 626 -9.52 -37.21 25.65
CA PHE A 626 -8.74 -36.58 24.59
C PHE A 626 -8.88 -35.06 24.54
N ALA A 627 -9.67 -34.46 25.45
CA ALA A 627 -9.93 -33.02 25.44
C ALA A 627 -9.89 -32.46 26.86
N ASP A 628 -9.32 -31.27 27.01
CA ASP A 628 -9.37 -30.49 28.24
C ASP A 628 -10.84 -30.20 28.63
N PRO A 629 -11.10 -29.83 29.90
CA PRO A 629 -12.45 -29.54 30.35
C PRO A 629 -13.16 -28.53 29.43
N PRO A 630 -14.32 -28.85 28.84
CA PRO A 630 -14.98 -27.96 27.86
C PRO A 630 -15.20 -26.54 28.38
N SER A 631 -15.50 -26.39 29.67
CA SER A 631 -15.66 -25.08 30.33
C SER A 631 -14.45 -24.13 30.18
N THR A 632 -13.24 -24.63 29.93
CA THR A 632 -12.04 -23.79 29.81
C THR A 632 -11.77 -23.26 28.42
N TRP A 633 -12.31 -23.89 27.37
CA TRP A 633 -11.96 -23.56 25.97
C TRP A 633 -13.19 -23.31 25.08
N VAL A 634 -14.36 -23.83 25.44
CA VAL A 634 -15.54 -23.82 24.53
C VAL A 634 -16.04 -22.41 24.20
N ASN A 635 -15.75 -21.43 25.05
CA ASN A 635 -16.10 -20.02 24.83
C ASN A 635 -14.96 -19.20 24.21
N ASP A 636 -13.76 -19.77 24.06
CA ASP A 636 -12.63 -19.08 23.45
C ASP A 636 -12.92 -18.71 21.99
N LEU A 637 -13.79 -19.48 21.31
CA LEU A 637 -14.30 -19.20 19.97
C LEU A 637 -14.76 -17.74 19.77
N PHE A 638 -15.31 -17.10 20.82
CA PHE A 638 -15.77 -15.72 20.79
C PHE A 638 -14.69 -14.68 21.13
N VAL A 639 -13.57 -15.12 21.70
CA VAL A 639 -12.44 -14.29 22.13
C VAL A 639 -11.31 -14.31 21.09
N LEU A 640 -11.37 -15.22 20.12
CA LEU A 640 -10.48 -15.26 18.94
C LEU A 640 -10.74 -14.08 18.01
N ASP A 641 -10.47 -12.87 18.48
CA ASP A 641 -10.38 -11.69 17.64
C ASP A 641 -9.03 -11.72 16.91
N THR A 642 -8.97 -11.06 15.74
CA THR A 642 -7.75 -10.99 14.93
C THR A 642 -6.59 -10.57 15.82
N ALA A 643 -5.60 -11.46 15.99
CA ALA A 643 -4.43 -11.36 16.84
C ALA A 643 -4.19 -9.93 17.39
N SER A 644 -4.50 -9.71 18.67
CA SER A 644 -4.07 -8.47 19.33
C SER A 644 -2.56 -8.41 19.23
N SER A 645 -2.02 -7.31 18.67
CA SER A 645 -0.58 -7.08 18.66
C SER A 645 -0.04 -7.29 20.07
N ALA A 646 0.81 -8.29 20.24
CA ALA A 646 1.47 -8.52 21.51
C ALA A 646 2.23 -7.23 21.87
N ASP A 647 2.06 -6.83 23.13
CA ASP A 647 2.60 -5.62 23.70
C ASP A 647 4.13 -5.60 23.46
N GLU A 648 4.64 -4.62 22.71
CA GLU A 648 6.08 -4.47 22.34
C GLU A 648 7.04 -4.49 23.54
N THR A 649 6.50 -4.41 24.76
CA THR A 649 7.25 -4.23 26.00
C THR A 649 7.89 -5.51 26.57
N THR A 650 7.46 -6.70 26.16
CA THR A 650 8.06 -7.96 26.65
C THR A 650 8.75 -8.70 25.52
N GLY A 651 10.08 -8.55 25.41
CA GLY A 651 10.95 -9.22 24.42
C GLY A 651 11.06 -10.75 24.54
N GLY A 652 9.95 -11.44 24.81
CA GLY A 652 9.79 -12.87 24.60
C GLY A 652 9.49 -13.14 23.12
N THR A 653 9.95 -14.29 22.62
CA THR A 653 9.57 -14.79 21.30
C THR A 653 8.05 -14.95 21.24
N ASP A 654 7.37 -13.94 20.70
CA ASP A 654 5.92 -13.95 20.53
C ASP A 654 5.53 -15.00 19.49
N HIS A 655 4.90 -16.07 19.97
CA HIS A 655 4.11 -16.93 19.11
C HIS A 655 2.84 -16.17 18.75
N VAL A 656 2.85 -15.49 17.60
CA VAL A 656 1.65 -14.99 16.96
C VAL A 656 0.87 -16.22 16.47
N ASN A 657 0.12 -16.87 17.37
CA ASN A 657 -0.92 -17.80 16.95
C ASN A 657 -1.92 -16.99 16.16
N THR A 658 -2.03 -17.29 14.87
CA THR A 658 -3.03 -16.62 14.04
C THR A 658 -4.41 -17.06 14.53
N SER A 659 -5.37 -16.14 14.55
CA SER A 659 -6.71 -16.42 15.08
C SER A 659 -7.41 -17.60 14.39
N ALA A 660 -6.98 -17.99 13.18
CA ALA A 660 -7.51 -19.14 12.49
C ALA A 660 -6.88 -20.49 12.87
N GLU A 661 -5.59 -20.55 13.21
CA GLU A 661 -4.98 -21.76 13.80
C GLU A 661 -5.68 -22.09 15.12
N ALA A 662 -5.97 -21.05 15.91
CA ALA A 662 -6.70 -21.22 17.16
C ALA A 662 -8.15 -21.73 16.94
N ILE A 663 -8.83 -21.37 15.84
CA ILE A 663 -10.13 -21.98 15.50
C ILE A 663 -9.94 -23.44 15.08
N ALA A 664 -8.90 -23.76 14.31
CA ALA A 664 -8.63 -25.14 13.92
C ALA A 664 -8.35 -26.02 15.16
N ASP A 665 -7.54 -25.54 16.10
CA ASP A 665 -7.30 -26.19 17.38
C ASP A 665 -8.57 -26.33 18.21
N TRP A 666 -9.42 -25.30 18.20
CA TRP A 666 -10.72 -25.33 18.89
C TRP A 666 -11.65 -26.39 18.28
N VAL A 667 -11.71 -26.50 16.94
CA VAL A 667 -12.52 -27.51 16.26
C VAL A 667 -11.94 -28.92 16.52
N GLN A 668 -10.61 -29.04 16.56
CA GLN A 668 -9.94 -30.29 16.92
C GLN A 668 -10.27 -30.71 18.36
N GLN A 669 -10.28 -29.79 19.33
CA GLN A 669 -10.71 -30.07 20.71
C GLN A 669 -12.18 -30.52 20.78
N LEU A 670 -13.05 -29.94 19.94
CA LEU A 670 -14.44 -30.37 19.83
C LEU A 670 -14.56 -31.79 19.26
N ASP A 671 -13.78 -32.15 18.22
CA ASP A 671 -13.73 -33.52 17.69
C ASP A 671 -13.17 -34.51 18.72
N ASP A 672 -12.09 -34.14 19.41
CA ASP A 672 -11.47 -34.95 20.44
C ASP A 672 -12.42 -35.17 21.64
N PHE A 673 -13.22 -34.15 22.00
CA PHE A 673 -14.30 -34.28 22.97
C PHE A 673 -15.32 -35.33 22.52
N VAL A 674 -15.83 -35.23 21.29
CA VAL A 674 -16.79 -36.20 20.72
C VAL A 674 -16.20 -37.62 20.74
N ARG A 675 -14.95 -37.77 20.32
CA ARG A 675 -14.25 -39.06 20.29
C ARG A 675 -14.04 -39.62 21.69
N GLY A 676 -13.76 -38.76 22.67
CA GLY A 676 -13.51 -39.13 24.07
C GLY A 676 -14.76 -39.47 24.85
N TYR A 677 -15.89 -38.85 24.51
CA TYR A 677 -17.13 -38.95 25.28
C TYR A 677 -17.60 -40.41 25.53
N PRO A 678 -17.65 -41.32 24.53
CA PRO A 678 -18.04 -42.72 24.77
C PRO A 678 -17.04 -43.52 25.62
N PHE A 679 -15.78 -43.09 25.73
CA PHE A 679 -14.78 -43.75 26.57
C PHE A 679 -14.97 -43.40 28.04
N ALA A 680 -15.22 -42.13 28.36
CA ALA A 680 -15.52 -41.68 29.72
C ALA A 680 -16.92 -42.13 30.17
N ARG A 681 -17.88 -42.09 29.25
CA ARG A 681 -19.28 -42.42 29.48
C ARG A 681 -19.66 -43.56 28.58
N ARG A 682 -19.40 -44.79 29.04
CA ARG A 682 -19.74 -45.98 28.26
C ARG A 682 -21.25 -46.11 28.13
N PHE A 683 -21.71 -46.23 26.89
CA PHE A 683 -23.10 -46.50 26.58
C PHE A 683 -23.21 -47.38 25.36
N ARG A 684 -24.37 -48.05 25.24
CA ARG A 684 -24.77 -48.78 24.06
C ARG A 684 -25.93 -48.05 23.40
N ASP A 685 -25.79 -47.81 22.11
CA ASP A 685 -26.92 -47.36 21.29
C ASP A 685 -27.86 -48.54 21.03
N GLY A 686 -29.15 -48.31 21.24
CA GLY A 686 -30.20 -49.29 21.06
C GLY A 686 -31.38 -48.66 20.34
N THR A 687 -32.11 -49.49 19.60
CA THR A 687 -33.39 -49.14 19.00
C THR A 687 -34.47 -50.03 19.59
N ASP A 688 -35.69 -49.52 19.70
CA ASP A 688 -36.85 -50.31 20.13
C ASP A 688 -38.13 -49.73 19.53
N THR A 689 -39.16 -50.55 19.55
CA THR A 689 -40.49 -50.24 19.01
C THR A 689 -41.51 -50.29 20.14
N GLN A 690 -42.21 -49.19 20.38
CA GLN A 690 -43.25 -49.14 21.40
C GLN A 690 -44.57 -48.62 20.85
N MET A 691 -45.65 -49.27 21.27
CA MET A 691 -47.01 -48.79 21.04
C MET A 691 -47.47 -48.03 22.28
N LEU A 692 -47.64 -46.73 22.15
CA LEU A 692 -48.10 -45.83 23.20
C LEU A 692 -49.56 -45.42 22.95
N ARG A 693 -50.33 -45.24 24.01
CA ARG A 693 -51.69 -44.67 23.92
C ARG A 693 -51.60 -43.17 24.14
N VAL A 694 -51.99 -42.36 23.15
CA VAL A 694 -51.83 -40.89 23.19
C VAL A 694 -52.60 -40.29 24.36
N GLU A 695 -53.75 -40.88 24.71
CA GLU A 695 -54.57 -40.45 25.84
C GLU A 695 -53.88 -40.54 27.22
N ASN A 696 -52.80 -41.31 27.32
CA ASN A 696 -52.00 -41.49 28.53
C ASN A 696 -50.72 -40.60 28.54
N LEU A 697 -50.44 -39.88 27.46
CA LEU A 697 -49.22 -39.06 27.31
C LEU A 697 -49.43 -37.62 27.77
N GLY A 698 -49.75 -37.44 29.06
CA GLY A 698 -49.68 -36.13 29.71
C GLY A 698 -50.55 -35.04 29.09
N LEU A 699 -51.75 -35.40 28.60
CA LEU A 699 -52.79 -34.42 28.26
C LEU A 699 -53.01 -33.54 29.49
N ASP A 700 -52.63 -32.25 29.46
CA ASP A 700 -52.59 -31.34 30.61
C ASP A 700 -53.83 -31.55 31.51
N THR A 701 -53.66 -32.33 32.58
CA THR A 701 -54.74 -32.98 33.33
C THR A 701 -55.49 -32.01 34.24
N ARG A 702 -55.36 -30.70 33.99
CA ARG A 702 -55.98 -29.64 34.79
C ARG A 702 -57.49 -29.51 34.56
N THR A 703 -58.07 -30.25 33.62
CA THR A 703 -59.53 -30.28 33.43
C THR A 703 -60.10 -31.66 33.81
N ALA A 704 -61.26 -31.65 34.47
CA ALA A 704 -61.95 -32.77 35.10
C ALA A 704 -62.44 -33.91 34.16
N ALA A 705 -61.77 -34.13 33.04
CA ALA A 705 -62.20 -34.97 31.92
C ALA A 705 -61.29 -36.20 31.70
N GLU A 706 -60.57 -36.68 32.71
CA GLU A 706 -59.72 -37.88 32.58
C GLU A 706 -60.53 -39.12 32.18
N ASN A 707 -61.80 -39.19 32.59
CA ASN A 707 -62.75 -40.25 32.21
C ASN A 707 -63.61 -39.91 30.97
N ALA A 708 -63.41 -38.75 30.35
CA ALA A 708 -64.18 -38.39 29.16
C ALA A 708 -63.71 -39.22 27.95
N PRO A 709 -64.62 -39.59 27.03
CA PRO A 709 -64.23 -40.29 25.81
C PRO A 709 -63.22 -39.46 25.00
N LEU A 710 -62.33 -40.11 24.24
CA LEU A 710 -61.19 -39.43 23.60
C LEU A 710 -61.63 -38.24 22.71
N TYR A 711 -62.70 -38.40 21.93
CA TYR A 711 -63.22 -37.31 21.10
C TYR A 711 -63.65 -36.09 21.91
N ALA A 712 -64.05 -36.25 23.18
CA ALA A 712 -64.41 -35.15 24.07
C ALA A 712 -63.19 -34.33 24.56
N ARG A 713 -61.99 -34.88 24.39
CA ARG A 713 -60.71 -34.27 24.76
C ARG A 713 -60.06 -33.54 23.58
N MET A 714 -60.65 -33.63 22.39
CA MET A 714 -60.17 -32.97 21.17
C MET A 714 -60.77 -31.56 21.03
N MET A 715 -60.02 -30.70 20.35
CA MET A 715 -60.46 -29.37 19.90
C MET A 715 -60.82 -29.43 18.43
N PHE A 716 -62.01 -28.99 18.04
CA PHE A 716 -62.52 -29.07 16.67
C PHE A 716 -62.50 -27.71 15.99
N LYS A 717 -61.88 -27.63 14.81
CA LYS A 717 -62.11 -26.54 13.86
C LYS A 717 -63.29 -26.95 12.99
N CYS A 718 -64.42 -26.26 13.15
CA CYS A 718 -65.56 -26.41 12.23
C CYS A 718 -65.38 -25.49 11.02
N ARG A 719 -65.89 -25.89 9.85
CA ARG A 719 -65.75 -25.09 8.61
C ARG A 719 -66.35 -23.69 8.72
N ASP A 720 -67.48 -23.57 9.40
CA ASP A 720 -68.20 -22.30 9.55
C ASP A 720 -67.89 -21.58 10.88
N ALA A 721 -66.97 -22.12 11.70
CA ALA A 721 -66.61 -21.52 12.99
C ALA A 721 -65.34 -20.65 12.90
N PRO A 722 -65.28 -19.49 13.58
CA PRO A 722 -64.11 -18.61 13.53
C PRO A 722 -62.87 -19.19 14.23
N GLY A 723 -63.02 -20.10 15.20
CA GLY A 723 -61.92 -20.66 15.99
C GLY A 723 -62.07 -22.15 16.30
N LEU A 724 -61.14 -22.67 17.11
CA LEU A 724 -61.21 -24.03 17.68
C LEU A 724 -62.25 -24.07 18.80
N LEU A 725 -63.12 -25.09 18.77
CA LEU A 725 -64.15 -25.33 19.77
C LEU A 725 -63.83 -26.64 20.52
N PRO A 726 -63.88 -26.69 21.87
CA PRO A 726 -63.78 -27.96 22.58
C PRO A 726 -64.99 -28.84 22.23
N ALA A 727 -64.81 -30.16 22.22
CA ALA A 727 -65.93 -31.05 21.94
C ALA A 727 -67.11 -30.80 22.90
N GLY A 728 -68.29 -30.57 22.33
CA GLY A 728 -69.54 -30.40 23.06
C GLY A 728 -69.88 -28.96 23.49
N GLN A 729 -68.98 -27.98 23.31
CA GLN A 729 -69.41 -26.58 23.38
C GLN A 729 -70.08 -26.21 22.06
N SER A 730 -71.40 -26.39 21.99
CA SER A 730 -72.21 -25.55 21.12
C SER A 730 -72.09 -24.10 21.61
N PRO A 731 -72.14 -23.09 20.72
CA PRO A 731 -72.26 -21.69 21.15
C PRO A 731 -73.40 -21.57 22.19
N PRO A 732 -73.25 -20.73 23.22
CA PRO A 732 -74.06 -20.76 24.44
C PRO A 732 -75.57 -20.72 24.13
N GLY A 733 -76.19 -21.90 24.16
CA GLY A 733 -77.62 -22.13 24.02
C GLY A 733 -78.21 -22.57 25.37
N PRO A 734 -79.45 -22.18 25.71
CA PRO A 734 -79.98 -22.27 27.08
C PRO A 734 -80.55 -23.65 27.49
N SER A 735 -79.86 -24.78 27.22
CA SER A 735 -80.32 -26.07 27.74
C SER A 735 -79.20 -26.98 28.24
N ASP A 736 -79.23 -27.28 29.55
CA ASP A 736 -78.27 -28.05 30.36
C ASP A 736 -78.18 -29.55 30.05
N ALA A 737 -78.57 -30.00 28.85
CA ALA A 737 -78.39 -31.38 28.43
C ALA A 737 -77.35 -31.40 27.32
N TRP A 738 -76.09 -31.72 27.66
CA TRP A 738 -75.01 -31.97 26.69
C TRP A 738 -75.48 -33.02 25.69
N PRO A 739 -75.87 -32.66 24.44
CA PRO A 739 -76.25 -33.66 23.48
C PRO A 739 -74.95 -34.32 23.04
N ILE A 740 -74.90 -35.65 23.15
CA ILE A 740 -73.84 -36.50 22.61
C ILE A 740 -74.00 -36.56 21.08
N GLY A 741 -73.97 -35.39 20.43
CA GLY A 741 -74.05 -35.20 18.99
C GLY A 741 -72.67 -35.23 18.35
N GLU A 742 -72.63 -35.47 17.03
CA GLU A 742 -71.38 -35.31 16.27
C GLU A 742 -70.90 -33.85 16.34
N PRO A 743 -69.58 -33.62 16.46
CA PRO A 743 -69.03 -32.28 16.48
C PRO A 743 -69.32 -31.56 15.14
N CYS A 744 -69.57 -30.25 15.21
CA CYS A 744 -69.72 -29.36 14.05
C CYS A 744 -70.90 -29.66 13.10
N VAL A 745 -71.92 -30.44 13.50
CA VAL A 745 -73.07 -30.77 12.64
C VAL A 745 -73.79 -29.51 12.12
N GLU A 746 -73.96 -28.50 12.98
CA GLU A 746 -74.61 -27.23 12.62
C GLU A 746 -73.65 -26.20 12.02
N LEU A 747 -72.35 -26.53 11.89
CA LEU A 747 -71.27 -25.61 11.52
C LEU A 747 -70.48 -26.10 10.30
N GLY A 748 -71.17 -26.75 9.35
CA GLY A 748 -70.59 -27.18 8.08
C GLY A 748 -69.72 -28.45 8.16
N GLY A 749 -69.69 -29.12 9.32
CA GLY A 749 -68.85 -30.27 9.59
C GLY A 749 -67.46 -29.90 10.12
N VAL A 750 -66.72 -30.93 10.56
CA VAL A 750 -65.35 -30.77 11.07
C VAL A 750 -64.40 -30.54 9.89
N GLU A 751 -63.63 -29.46 9.96
CA GLU A 751 -62.49 -29.21 9.06
C GLU A 751 -61.26 -30.00 9.53
N TYR A 752 -60.93 -29.93 10.83
CA TYR A 752 -59.95 -30.79 11.48
C TYR A 752 -60.18 -30.82 12.99
N ALA A 753 -59.60 -31.81 13.67
CA ALA A 753 -59.55 -31.91 15.13
C ALA A 753 -58.10 -31.90 15.61
N GLU A 754 -57.81 -31.22 16.72
CA GLU A 754 -56.50 -31.17 17.37
C GLU A 754 -56.54 -31.86 18.73
N LEU A 755 -55.51 -32.67 18.98
CA LEU A 755 -55.26 -33.34 20.25
C LEU A 755 -53.85 -32.95 20.74
N PRO A 756 -53.73 -31.96 21.63
CA PRO A 756 -52.43 -31.57 22.21
C PRO A 756 -52.03 -32.57 23.30
N PHE A 757 -50.83 -33.14 23.24
CA PHE A 757 -50.28 -34.08 24.24
C PHE A 757 -48.80 -33.80 24.52
N ALA A 758 -48.20 -34.40 25.55
CA ALA A 758 -46.80 -34.15 25.88
C ALA A 758 -46.07 -35.42 26.32
N MET A 759 -44.88 -35.62 25.78
CA MET A 759 -43.94 -36.62 26.28
C MET A 759 -43.11 -35.96 27.40
N PRO A 760 -43.14 -36.49 28.64
CA PRO A 760 -42.48 -35.84 29.77
C PRO A 760 -40.95 -35.85 29.59
N SER A 761 -40.30 -34.82 30.12
CA SER A 761 -38.83 -34.67 30.09
C SER A 761 -38.10 -35.73 30.90
N GLN A 762 -38.74 -36.24 31.95
CA GLN A 762 -38.33 -37.43 32.69
C GLN A 762 -39.34 -38.53 32.43
N LEU A 763 -38.91 -39.58 31.75
CA LEU A 763 -39.76 -40.73 31.48
C LEU A 763 -39.99 -41.46 32.80
N SER A 764 -41.15 -41.21 33.41
CA SER A 764 -41.61 -41.78 34.67
C SER A 764 -43.03 -42.35 34.49
N GLY A 765 -43.46 -43.23 35.40
CA GLY A 765 -44.81 -43.80 35.35
C GLY A 765 -45.06 -44.65 34.11
N TYR A 766 -46.10 -44.31 33.33
CA TYR A 766 -46.55 -45.07 32.16
C TYR A 766 -45.45 -45.23 31.09
N THR A 767 -44.69 -44.16 30.82
CA THR A 767 -43.64 -44.21 29.78
C THR A 767 -42.41 -44.99 30.23
N ALA A 768 -42.01 -44.90 31.51
CA ALA A 768 -40.86 -45.63 32.04
C ALA A 768 -41.00 -47.17 31.98
N GLN A 769 -42.23 -47.68 32.07
CA GLN A 769 -42.51 -49.11 31.98
C GLN A 769 -42.59 -49.63 30.54
N ARG A 770 -42.73 -48.71 29.58
CA ARG A 770 -42.96 -49.04 28.16
C ARG A 770 -41.72 -48.82 27.34
N LEU A 771 -41.03 -47.70 27.53
CA LEU A 771 -39.75 -47.45 26.87
C LEU A 771 -38.65 -48.27 27.55
N ALA A 772 -37.54 -48.49 26.85
CA ALA A 772 -36.39 -49.24 27.36
C ALA A 772 -35.95 -48.68 28.74
N ALA A 773 -36.27 -49.41 29.81
CA ALA A 773 -36.07 -48.93 31.18
C ALA A 773 -34.58 -48.77 31.48
N GLY A 774 -34.23 -47.71 32.21
CA GLY A 774 -32.82 -47.41 32.51
C GLY A 774 -32.02 -46.89 31.32
N SER A 775 -32.67 -46.59 30.19
CA SER A 775 -32.06 -45.86 29.08
C SER A 775 -32.26 -44.35 29.22
N TYR A 776 -31.64 -43.57 28.34
CA TYR A 776 -31.68 -42.11 28.28
C TYR A 776 -31.46 -41.64 26.83
N ASN A 777 -31.50 -40.33 26.58
CA ASN A 777 -31.36 -39.72 25.24
C ASN A 777 -32.28 -40.35 24.17
N TYR A 778 -33.58 -40.44 24.49
CA TYR A 778 -34.55 -41.05 23.60
C TYR A 778 -34.88 -40.15 22.41
N ARG A 779 -34.81 -40.70 21.19
CA ARG A 779 -35.02 -39.95 19.94
C ARG A 779 -35.92 -40.70 18.98
N HIS A 780 -36.72 -39.97 18.22
CA HIS A 780 -37.55 -40.52 17.15
C HIS A 780 -36.70 -41.20 16.07
N GLU A 781 -37.14 -42.36 15.61
CA GLU A 781 -36.74 -42.91 14.32
C GLU A 781 -37.89 -42.76 13.31
N ASP A 782 -38.98 -43.44 13.61
CA ASP A 782 -40.21 -43.43 12.85
C ASP A 782 -41.42 -43.26 13.78
N VAL A 783 -42.48 -42.65 13.28
CA VAL A 783 -43.76 -42.55 13.97
C VAL A 783 -44.91 -42.94 13.06
N ALA A 784 -45.88 -43.68 13.58
CA ALA A 784 -47.15 -43.95 12.90
C ALA A 784 -48.31 -43.87 13.88
N PHE A 785 -49.51 -43.65 13.37
CA PHE A 785 -50.73 -43.62 14.18
C PHE A 785 -51.71 -44.70 13.75
N ASN A 786 -52.31 -45.36 14.75
CA ASN A 786 -53.46 -46.22 14.60
C ASN A 786 -54.65 -45.60 15.35
N ILE A 787 -55.68 -45.19 14.61
CA ILE A 787 -56.92 -44.65 15.14
C ILE A 787 -57.88 -45.82 15.36
N VAL A 788 -58.16 -46.10 16.64
CA VAL A 788 -58.92 -47.27 17.06
C VAL A 788 -60.37 -46.91 17.29
N GLY A 789 -61.28 -47.70 16.72
CA GLY A 789 -62.70 -47.61 17.00
C GLY A 789 -63.59 -48.40 16.05
N SER A 790 -64.84 -48.64 16.43
CA SER A 790 -65.82 -49.33 15.59
C SER A 790 -66.39 -48.39 14.53
N ALA A 791 -66.28 -48.71 13.24
CA ALA A 791 -66.82 -47.87 12.16
C ALA A 791 -66.36 -46.38 12.21
N VAL A 792 -65.08 -46.14 12.55
CA VAL A 792 -64.48 -44.78 12.53
C VAL A 792 -64.64 -44.13 11.16
N VAL A 793 -64.59 -44.93 10.08
CA VAL A 793 -64.80 -44.49 8.70
C VAL A 793 -66.10 -45.11 8.17
N ASP A 794 -67.13 -44.30 7.94
CA ASP A 794 -68.37 -44.69 7.26
C ASP A 794 -68.37 -44.21 5.81
N CYS A 795 -67.88 -45.06 4.92
CA CYS A 795 -67.77 -44.75 3.49
C CYS A 795 -69.10 -44.47 2.79
N ARG A 796 -70.25 -44.75 3.42
CA ARG A 796 -71.57 -44.35 2.87
C ARG A 796 -71.79 -42.84 2.92
N ARG A 797 -71.05 -42.14 3.79
CA ARG A 797 -71.08 -40.67 3.93
C ARG A 797 -70.05 -39.98 3.04
N ALA A 798 -69.08 -40.73 2.49
CA ALA A 798 -68.09 -40.18 1.58
C ALA A 798 -68.74 -39.74 0.27
N VAL A 799 -68.20 -38.68 -0.35
CA VAL A 799 -68.65 -38.23 -1.68
C VAL A 799 -68.43 -39.33 -2.74
N ARG A 800 -67.37 -40.13 -2.57
CA ARG A 800 -67.03 -41.27 -3.43
C ARG A 800 -66.80 -42.52 -2.57
N PRO A 801 -67.86 -43.29 -2.28
CA PRO A 801 -67.76 -44.45 -1.39
C PRO A 801 -66.70 -45.49 -1.81
N TRP A 802 -66.51 -45.71 -3.11
CA TRP A 802 -65.55 -46.71 -3.62
C TRP A 802 -64.09 -46.35 -3.36
N GLU A 803 -63.71 -45.07 -3.41
CA GLU A 803 -62.35 -44.61 -3.07
C GLU A 803 -62.10 -44.76 -1.57
N CYS A 804 -63.09 -44.42 -0.74
CA CYS A 804 -63.02 -44.56 0.71
C CYS A 804 -62.77 -46.02 1.14
N TYR A 805 -63.41 -47.01 0.52
CA TYR A 805 -63.16 -48.43 0.81
C TYR A 805 -61.76 -48.91 0.41
N GLY A 806 -61.13 -48.26 -0.57
CA GLY A 806 -59.77 -48.59 -1.02
C GLY A 806 -58.68 -47.97 -0.16
N ASP A 807 -58.89 -46.74 0.34
CA ASP A 807 -57.87 -46.01 1.08
C ASP A 807 -57.83 -46.37 2.57
N GLY A 808 -58.99 -46.58 3.22
CA GLY A 808 -59.10 -47.09 4.61
C GLY A 808 -58.30 -46.37 5.70
N ASN A 809 -57.67 -45.24 5.36
CA ASN A 809 -56.74 -44.48 6.19
C ASN A 809 -57.34 -43.12 6.52
N ILE A 810 -56.80 -42.45 7.53
CA ILE A 810 -57.22 -41.10 7.93
C ILE A 810 -56.02 -40.18 7.86
N GLU A 811 -56.19 -39.04 7.20
CA GLU A 811 -55.13 -38.05 7.07
C GLU A 811 -54.89 -37.31 8.40
N TYR A 812 -53.62 -37.09 8.74
CA TYR A 812 -53.21 -36.39 9.96
C TYR A 812 -52.01 -35.48 9.70
N GLY A 813 -51.83 -34.48 10.57
CA GLY A 813 -50.57 -33.78 10.76
C GLY A 813 -50.09 -33.97 12.19
N LEU A 814 -48.80 -34.09 12.42
CA LEU A 814 -48.22 -34.11 13.76
C LEU A 814 -47.24 -32.96 13.88
N ARG A 815 -47.42 -32.10 14.87
CA ARG A 815 -46.46 -31.04 15.20
C ARG A 815 -45.83 -31.33 16.55
N GLN A 816 -44.50 -31.39 16.63
CA GLN A 816 -43.75 -31.28 17.88
C GLN A 816 -43.32 -29.82 18.06
N ASP A 817 -43.63 -29.22 19.20
CA ASP A 817 -43.22 -27.86 19.51
C ASP A 817 -41.69 -27.75 19.65
N GLY A 818 -41.16 -26.53 19.55
CA GLY A 818 -39.72 -26.30 19.52
C GLY A 818 -38.98 -26.60 20.82
N LEU A 819 -39.65 -26.46 21.97
CA LEU A 819 -39.04 -26.80 23.26
C LEU A 819 -39.00 -28.32 23.46
N VAL A 820 -37.79 -28.87 23.37
CA VAL A 820 -37.53 -30.30 23.55
C VAL A 820 -36.58 -30.53 24.73
N PHE A 821 -36.64 -31.73 25.31
CA PHE A 821 -35.81 -32.10 26.45
C PHE A 821 -34.99 -33.35 26.14
N ILE A 822 -33.75 -33.36 26.63
CA ILE A 822 -32.82 -34.47 26.43
C ILE A 822 -32.23 -34.82 27.78
N GLU A 823 -32.37 -36.08 28.16
CA GLU A 823 -31.72 -36.65 29.33
C GLU A 823 -30.34 -37.20 28.90
N ASN A 824 -29.27 -36.75 29.55
CA ASN A 824 -27.91 -37.18 29.26
C ASN A 824 -27.50 -38.45 30.02
N HIS A 825 -26.25 -38.91 29.82
CA HIS A 825 -25.71 -40.11 30.48
C HIS A 825 -25.73 -40.02 32.00
N ASP A 826 -25.53 -38.81 32.53
CA ASP A 826 -25.51 -38.50 33.96
C ASP A 826 -26.92 -38.26 34.54
N ARG A 827 -27.99 -38.51 33.77
CA ARG A 827 -29.41 -38.32 34.15
C ARG A 827 -29.84 -36.87 34.33
N GLU A 828 -29.04 -35.93 33.85
CA GLU A 828 -29.41 -34.52 33.83
C GLU A 828 -30.30 -34.25 32.63
N VAL A 829 -31.33 -33.42 32.84
CA VAL A 829 -32.27 -33.03 31.80
C VAL A 829 -31.90 -31.65 31.30
N HIS A 830 -31.59 -31.57 30.01
CA HIS A 830 -31.24 -30.33 29.33
C HIS A 830 -32.36 -29.96 28.34
N SER A 831 -32.70 -28.67 28.29
CA SER A 831 -33.73 -28.15 27.39
C SER A 831 -33.11 -27.46 26.18
N PHE A 832 -33.68 -27.70 25.00
CA PHE A 832 -33.23 -27.10 23.75
C PHE A 832 -34.40 -26.47 22.99
N MET A 833 -34.13 -25.41 22.22
CA MET A 833 -35.12 -24.77 21.35
C MET A 833 -34.89 -25.20 19.91
N ALA A 834 -35.42 -26.36 19.57
CA ALA A 834 -35.45 -26.82 18.19
C ALA A 834 -36.48 -26.04 17.37
N GLU A 835 -36.30 -25.97 16.06
CA GLU A 835 -37.41 -25.59 15.18
C GLU A 835 -38.56 -26.59 15.35
N PRO A 836 -39.83 -26.19 15.22
CA PRO A 836 -40.95 -27.14 15.31
C PRO A 836 -40.80 -28.29 14.32
N GLY A 837 -40.92 -29.52 14.80
CA GLY A 837 -40.93 -30.71 13.95
C GLY A 837 -42.33 -30.92 13.41
N VAL A 838 -42.49 -31.19 12.11
CA VAL A 838 -43.83 -31.31 11.50
C VAL A 838 -43.89 -32.49 10.54
N ILE A 839 -44.91 -33.32 10.70
CA ILE A 839 -45.41 -34.25 9.69
C ILE A 839 -46.67 -33.61 9.12
N LEU A 840 -46.68 -33.38 7.82
CA LEU A 840 -47.83 -32.85 7.09
C LEU A 840 -48.45 -33.98 6.26
N GLU A 841 -49.79 -34.03 6.20
CA GLU A 841 -50.53 -34.97 5.34
C GLU A 841 -50.11 -36.45 5.53
N GLY A 842 -49.74 -36.79 6.78
CA GLY A 842 -49.52 -38.16 7.22
C GLY A 842 -50.79 -38.99 7.05
N ARG A 843 -50.65 -40.31 6.91
CA ARG A 843 -51.79 -41.23 6.84
C ARG A 843 -51.75 -42.13 8.06
N ALA A 844 -52.83 -42.17 8.82
CA ALA A 844 -53.01 -43.04 9.96
C ALA A 844 -53.81 -44.27 9.55
N LEU A 845 -53.46 -45.42 10.13
CA LEU A 845 -54.26 -46.62 10.03
C LEU A 845 -55.58 -46.41 10.81
N ALA A 846 -56.73 -46.70 10.20
CA ALA A 846 -58.00 -46.77 10.91
C ALA A 846 -58.38 -48.23 11.10
N ALA A 847 -58.31 -48.74 12.33
CA ALA A 847 -58.58 -50.15 12.63
C ALA A 847 -59.62 -50.32 13.74
N GLU A 848 -60.44 -51.35 13.62
CA GLU A 848 -61.42 -51.72 14.65
C GLU A 848 -60.79 -52.46 15.85
N ARG A 849 -59.46 -52.58 15.88
CA ARG A 849 -58.72 -53.27 16.95
C ARG A 849 -57.46 -52.52 17.33
N TYR A 850 -57.05 -52.74 18.57
CA TYR A 850 -55.74 -52.34 19.06
C TYR A 850 -54.65 -53.20 18.41
N LEU A 851 -53.57 -52.56 17.97
CA LEU A 851 -52.34 -53.24 17.61
C LEU A 851 -51.65 -53.77 18.87
N THR A 852 -51.03 -54.94 18.73
CA THR A 852 -50.31 -55.62 19.81
C THR A 852 -49.05 -54.85 20.24
N ASN A 853 -48.65 -54.99 21.51
CA ASN A 853 -47.38 -54.51 22.04
C ASN A 853 -46.73 -55.63 22.87
N PRO A 854 -45.64 -56.28 22.40
CA PRO A 854 -44.90 -55.98 21.17
C PRO A 854 -45.74 -56.24 19.90
N LEU A 855 -45.39 -55.58 18.80
CA LEU A 855 -46.08 -55.77 17.51
C LEU A 855 -45.91 -57.19 16.99
N SER A 856 -47.04 -57.86 16.72
CA SER A 856 -47.07 -59.10 15.94
C SER A 856 -46.67 -58.82 14.48
N ASP A 857 -46.18 -59.84 13.76
CA ASP A 857 -45.77 -59.69 12.35
C ASP A 857 -46.92 -59.21 11.45
N VAL A 858 -48.16 -59.63 11.76
CA VAL A 858 -49.36 -59.19 11.06
C VAL A 858 -49.62 -57.70 11.30
N ASP A 859 -49.54 -57.26 12.55
CA ASP A 859 -49.76 -55.85 12.91
C ASP A 859 -48.65 -54.96 12.37
N ARG A 860 -47.39 -55.43 12.37
CA ARG A 860 -46.25 -54.72 11.76
C ARG A 860 -46.47 -54.52 10.26
N THR A 861 -46.87 -55.57 9.53
CA THR A 861 -47.16 -55.46 8.09
C THR A 861 -48.28 -54.47 7.81
N LEU A 862 -49.27 -54.38 8.71
CA LEU A 862 -50.40 -53.48 8.57
C LEU A 862 -50.04 -52.00 8.80
N ILE A 863 -49.18 -51.71 9.79
CA ILE A 863 -48.85 -50.34 10.18
C ILE A 863 -47.63 -49.75 9.44
N SER A 864 -46.70 -50.58 8.97
CA SER A 864 -45.46 -50.12 8.33
C SER A 864 -45.64 -49.14 7.16
N PRO A 865 -46.65 -49.27 6.28
CA PRO A 865 -46.89 -48.29 5.22
C PRO A 865 -47.26 -46.88 5.70
N PHE A 866 -47.59 -46.72 6.98
CA PHE A 866 -48.01 -45.48 7.62
C PHE A 866 -46.92 -44.82 8.46
N GLU A 867 -45.73 -45.44 8.53
CA GLU A 867 -44.57 -44.91 9.24
C GLU A 867 -44.02 -43.65 8.55
N ARG A 868 -43.65 -42.67 9.37
CA ARG A 868 -43.19 -41.34 8.98
C ARG A 868 -41.87 -41.03 9.66
N ARG A 869 -40.91 -40.48 8.92
CA ARG A 869 -39.51 -40.26 9.32
C ARG A 869 -39.15 -38.79 9.52
N GLU A 870 -40.11 -37.88 9.32
CA GLU A 870 -39.88 -36.44 9.30
C GLU A 870 -39.46 -35.90 10.68
N LEU A 871 -39.69 -36.66 11.76
CA LEU A 871 -39.22 -36.35 13.11
C LEU A 871 -37.90 -37.06 13.50
N TRP A 872 -37.25 -37.76 12.57
CA TRP A 872 -36.04 -38.54 12.84
C TRP A 872 -34.96 -37.76 13.60
N GLY A 873 -34.35 -38.39 14.60
CA GLY A 873 -33.29 -37.81 15.44
C GLY A 873 -33.76 -36.79 16.47
N ARG A 874 -35.01 -36.32 16.41
CA ARG A 874 -35.57 -35.38 17.40
C ARG A 874 -35.80 -36.08 18.73
N PRO A 875 -35.56 -35.42 19.88
CA PRO A 875 -35.87 -35.97 21.19
C PRO A 875 -37.35 -36.32 21.31
N LEU A 876 -37.65 -37.44 21.98
CA LEU A 876 -39.02 -37.83 22.24
C LEU A 876 -39.73 -36.85 23.18
N ALA A 877 -39.02 -36.32 24.17
CA ALA A 877 -39.63 -35.43 25.16
C ALA A 877 -39.91 -34.03 24.59
N GLY A 878 -41.12 -33.55 24.80
CA GLY A 878 -41.62 -32.29 24.26
C GLY A 878 -43.16 -32.28 24.16
N SER A 879 -43.70 -31.14 23.74
CA SER A 879 -45.13 -30.98 23.48
C SER A 879 -45.46 -31.30 22.03
N TYR A 880 -46.61 -31.92 21.82
CA TYR A 880 -47.11 -32.35 20.52
C TYR A 880 -48.54 -31.89 20.29
N VAL A 881 -48.89 -31.69 19.02
CA VAL A 881 -50.26 -31.47 18.56
C VAL A 881 -50.52 -32.43 17.41
N LEU A 882 -51.37 -33.42 17.64
CA LEU A 882 -51.90 -34.28 16.57
C LEU A 882 -53.13 -33.61 15.97
N ARG A 883 -53.06 -33.27 14.69
CA ARG A 883 -54.17 -32.76 13.90
C ARG A 883 -54.73 -33.87 13.03
N ILE A 884 -56.01 -34.18 13.14
CA ILE A 884 -56.70 -35.15 12.28
C ILE A 884 -57.58 -34.37 11.31
N TYR A 885 -57.36 -34.54 10.01
CA TYR A 885 -58.12 -33.80 9.00
C TYR A 885 -59.52 -34.38 8.81
N GLY A 886 -60.51 -33.50 8.83
CA GLY A 886 -61.91 -33.87 8.80
C GLY A 886 -62.39 -34.23 7.41
N ARG A 887 -63.09 -35.37 7.33
CA ARG A 887 -63.82 -35.81 6.14
C ARG A 887 -65.23 -36.24 6.53
N PRO A 888 -66.23 -36.11 5.63
CA PRO A 888 -67.63 -36.46 5.93
C PRO A 888 -67.84 -37.90 6.41
N GLU A 889 -66.95 -38.81 6.03
CA GLU A 889 -66.93 -40.22 6.42
C GLU A 889 -66.38 -40.49 7.82
N ILE A 890 -65.67 -39.55 8.46
CA ILE A 890 -65.11 -39.79 9.81
C ILE A 890 -66.21 -39.64 10.86
N ASN A 891 -66.48 -40.71 11.59
CA ASN A 891 -67.34 -40.68 12.76
C ASN A 891 -66.51 -40.46 14.03
N TRP A 892 -66.35 -39.19 14.40
CA TRP A 892 -65.54 -38.76 15.55
C TRP A 892 -65.95 -39.41 16.87
N ARG A 893 -67.25 -39.68 17.07
CA ARG A 893 -67.76 -40.30 18.30
C ARG A 893 -67.26 -41.73 18.49
N TYR A 894 -66.94 -42.40 17.39
CA TYR A 894 -66.47 -43.77 17.42
C TYR A 894 -64.96 -43.89 17.52
N ILE A 895 -64.22 -42.78 17.61
CA ILE A 895 -62.80 -42.84 17.97
C ILE A 895 -62.69 -43.15 19.47
N GLU A 896 -62.33 -44.39 19.78
CA GLU A 896 -62.18 -44.89 21.15
C GLU A 896 -60.80 -44.58 21.72
N SER A 897 -59.76 -44.73 20.89
CA SER A 897 -58.36 -44.58 21.29
C SER A 897 -57.49 -44.20 20.10
N ILE A 898 -56.34 -43.59 20.36
CA ILE A 898 -55.30 -43.36 19.35
C ILE A 898 -54.01 -43.98 19.88
N GLN A 899 -53.50 -44.97 19.15
CA GLN A 899 -52.20 -45.55 19.42
C GLN A 899 -51.15 -44.89 18.54
N MET A 900 -50.03 -44.50 19.15
CA MET A 900 -48.84 -44.03 18.48
C MET A 900 -47.83 -45.17 18.47
N LEU A 901 -47.52 -45.68 17.29
CA LEU A 901 -46.35 -46.51 17.07
C LEU A 901 -45.14 -45.60 17.07
N LEU A 902 -44.18 -45.92 17.91
CA LEU A 902 -42.95 -45.18 18.06
C LEU A 902 -41.76 -46.11 17.85
N HIS A 903 -41.04 -45.94 16.74
CA HIS A 903 -39.67 -46.42 16.60
C HIS A 903 -38.75 -45.36 17.17
N TYR A 904 -37.88 -45.74 18.10
CA TYR A 904 -37.01 -44.79 18.78
C TYR A 904 -35.64 -45.37 19.07
N ARG A 905 -34.65 -44.48 19.08
CA ARG A 905 -33.30 -44.74 19.57
C ARG A 905 -33.18 -44.33 21.01
N TYR A 906 -32.28 -44.97 21.73
CA TYR A 906 -31.93 -44.61 23.10
C TYR A 906 -30.51 -45.07 23.39
N TRP A 907 -29.95 -44.53 24.46
CA TRP A 907 -28.67 -44.99 25.00
C TRP A 907 -28.88 -45.70 26.33
N THR A 908 -28.26 -46.87 26.48
CA THR A 908 -28.21 -47.60 27.76
C THR A 908 -26.82 -47.49 28.34
N ARG A 909 -26.73 -47.09 29.61
CA ARG A 909 -25.45 -47.02 30.32
C ARG A 909 -24.83 -48.41 30.43
N GLN A 910 -23.54 -48.52 30.15
CA GLN A 910 -22.77 -49.73 30.42
C GLN A 910 -22.01 -49.51 31.74
N GLU A 911 -22.34 -50.30 32.75
CA GLU A 911 -21.65 -50.30 34.06
C GLU A 911 -20.30 -51.02 34.01
#